data_AF-A0A3L6LXV0-F1
#
_entry.id   AF-A0A3L6LXV0-F1
#
_cell.length_a   1.000
_cell.length_b   1.000
_cell.length_c   1.000
_cell.angle_alpha   90.00
_cell.angle_beta   90.00
_cell.angle_gamma   90.00
#
_symmetry.space_group_name_H-M   'P 1'
#
loop_
_entity.id
_entity.type
_entity.pdbx_description
1 polymer ?
#
loop_
_entity_poly.entity_id
_entity_poly.type
_entity_poly.pdbx_seq_one_letter_code
_entity_poly.pdbx_strand_id
1 'polypeptide(L)'
;MPLTVMPAKHAHRRGIKVQGGNRLFWGWFAYVVFIIYGSLLPFDYTPLIADSAVEAFLNTPFLHLGIESRADWIANGVLYLPLGFLTLSWFKAGKALSAPAPYAAMAMFFCLLLAFGVEFAQLYFPPRTVSRNDIIAEVIGSFIGVALAYRGDAWLHTLLKALSERLGDVAIRLLQIYVVAYLFFSLFPFDFLISVEEFKDKLVSANWGWLIAPSSLERGLIPLAAKLLAEVLCIMPLGMLPSHTRPLRLRPTTALLAGMGIGLSIEIAQFFIFSGVSEGLSILTRGLGIIFGTWLWEKRQRWPDLPEMSMIRRLKPPLTLLYLLMLAAVNGWFSHRWLGLSEAADTLTQTRFIPLYYHYYTTEQAALVSLTSVALMYLPLGLLTWLNRQPPRVAFWLAAIVAMPIETGKLFLSDLHPDPTNLLIATLSAWGTAALIKHLTRLEASHPAQRTETPSGEPPETPHAANPRYRELLAAGLSLACAGWVSIDFPYHPLLLAGLLLAYATTIWHRPRLIWFFIPATLPLLDFAPWSGRFYWDEFDYLLLISIVIAWSKVPTKSKPPSRDLSWEWALGLLAALFALGALRGLAGLDAFTPNTFSSYYSPFNGLRQAKGVFAALLLAVLWRRFAQSGHAVEQAFSFGMIFGLAGVGLSVIWERAAFPGLFAFSDPYRVTGPFSAMHVGGADLESYLTCSIPFALLMLKQAKARWHILAVTLCLVAAAYATMVSFSRIGYLGFIIAVGSATYLLWFSRGFTRNEKPPTRGRQPRWMLWGGLFAGLICLAAVPFMAGDFAIKRFAMTGSDLSVRLAHWADALAIRDSGIVAETLGSGLGRYPEIHLWRSSETKASSFQLMRETNALFLRLGTGSPSYIEQVVDLRPNRQYMVEMDIRSSEVGARATILLCEKWLLTSANCIKTHAEVQASSNWEHVSVQLDSGQLSATPWPFKRPIKLSIINESAESIDIDNVRLIDESGSNLIANHDFSAGMDRWFFSVDLDLPWHVWSLPVAILFDLGWIGVLLLAVLAAAALSRMLGIAQQGNMMAAAAFSASLGILPMGLMDTIIDAPRLSLLLILLMAAGSTRLLPPSKQPAN
;
A
#
# COMPACT_ATOMS: atom_id res chain seq x y z
N MET A 1 76.52 -7.04 21.75
CA MET A 1 75.09 -7.08 22.14
C MET A 1 74.30 -6.35 21.07
N PRO A 2 73.41 -7.04 20.35
CA PRO A 2 72.02 -7.11 20.81
C PRO A 2 71.42 -8.53 20.76
N LEU A 3 70.44 -8.75 21.63
CA LEU A 3 69.75 -10.02 21.87
C LEU A 3 68.66 -10.30 20.82
N THR A 4 68.91 -11.37 20.09
CA THR A 4 68.02 -12.43 19.61
C THR A 4 66.49 -12.29 19.66
N VAL A 5 65.94 -12.48 18.46
CA VAL A 5 64.55 -12.74 18.06
C VAL A 5 64.09 -14.14 18.47
N MET A 6 62.82 -14.27 18.92
CA MET A 6 62.03 -15.51 18.81
C MET A 6 60.66 -15.20 18.16
N PRO A 7 60.22 -15.97 17.15
CA PRO A 7 58.98 -15.72 16.43
C PRO A 7 57.78 -16.46 17.04
N ALA A 8 56.63 -15.78 17.14
CA ALA A 8 55.36 -16.38 17.49
C ALA A 8 54.80 -17.22 16.32
N LYS A 9 54.41 -18.44 16.65
CA LYS A 9 53.84 -19.46 15.75
C LYS A 9 52.68 -18.92 14.90
N HIS A 10 52.80 -19.12 13.59
CA HIS A 10 51.69 -19.04 12.64
C HIS A 10 50.58 -20.05 13.00
N ALA A 11 49.46 -19.55 13.51
CA ALA A 11 48.21 -20.30 13.50
C ALA A 11 47.60 -20.20 12.09
N HIS A 12 47.57 -21.34 11.40
CA HIS A 12 46.86 -21.54 10.14
C HIS A 12 45.44 -20.93 10.17
N ARG A 13 45.24 -19.83 9.46
CA ARG A 13 43.93 -19.49 8.89
C ARG A 13 43.62 -20.52 7.80
N ARG A 14 43.04 -21.66 8.17
CA ARG A 14 42.33 -22.50 7.20
C ARG A 14 41.20 -21.65 6.62
N GLY A 15 41.32 -21.33 5.34
CA GLY A 15 40.30 -20.63 4.58
C GLY A 15 38.98 -21.40 4.62
N ILE A 16 38.00 -20.87 5.33
CA ILE A 16 36.59 -21.21 5.10
C ILE A 16 36.20 -20.47 3.83
N LYS A 17 36.50 -21.02 2.66
CA LYS A 17 36.06 -20.51 1.37
C LYS A 17 35.67 -21.68 0.45
N VAL A 18 34.53 -21.52 -0.23
CA VAL A 18 34.06 -22.27 -1.41
C VAL A 18 33.38 -23.65 -1.23
N GLN A 19 32.51 -23.86 -0.23
CA GLN A 19 31.55 -24.98 -0.30
C GLN A 19 30.11 -24.57 -0.67
N GLY A 20 29.68 -23.34 -0.33
CA GLY A 20 28.32 -22.86 -0.64
C GLY A 20 28.07 -22.51 -2.11
N GLY A 21 29.07 -21.96 -2.81
CA GLY A 21 28.93 -21.50 -4.20
C GLY A 21 28.71 -22.64 -5.20
N ASN A 22 29.35 -23.80 -4.98
CA ASN A 22 29.27 -24.93 -5.91
C ASN A 22 27.87 -25.57 -5.91
N ARG A 23 27.22 -25.67 -4.74
CA ARG A 23 25.84 -26.18 -4.64
C ARG A 23 24.82 -25.24 -5.28
N LEU A 24 25.02 -23.94 -5.13
CA LEU A 24 24.15 -22.93 -5.72
C LEU A 24 24.23 -22.91 -7.25
N PHE A 25 25.44 -23.06 -7.80
CA PHE A 25 25.64 -23.20 -9.26
C PHE A 25 24.89 -24.41 -9.82
N TRP A 26 25.04 -25.60 -9.23
CA TRP A 26 24.34 -26.79 -9.72
C TRP A 26 22.81 -26.68 -9.60
N GLY A 27 22.31 -26.00 -8.56
CA GLY A 27 20.88 -25.70 -8.43
C GLY A 27 20.38 -24.73 -9.50
N TRP A 28 21.11 -23.65 -9.76
CA TRP A 28 20.82 -22.71 -10.84
C TRP A 28 20.88 -23.39 -12.22
N PHE A 29 21.92 -24.16 -12.49
CA PHE A 29 22.13 -24.85 -13.76
C PHE A 29 21.02 -25.87 -14.03
N ALA A 30 20.67 -26.69 -13.04
CA ALA A 30 19.55 -27.63 -13.16
C ALA A 30 18.23 -26.92 -13.45
N TYR A 31 18.01 -25.74 -12.88
CA TYR A 31 16.79 -24.95 -13.10
C TYR A 31 16.75 -24.34 -14.51
N VAL A 32 17.87 -23.82 -15.02
CA VAL A 32 17.99 -23.36 -16.41
C VAL A 32 17.70 -24.49 -17.40
N VAL A 33 18.30 -25.67 -17.18
CA VAL A 33 18.05 -26.85 -18.02
C VAL A 33 16.58 -27.27 -17.94
N PHE A 34 15.97 -27.21 -16.76
CA PHE A 34 14.54 -27.51 -16.57
C PHE A 34 13.64 -26.57 -17.38
N ILE A 35 13.91 -25.26 -17.38
CA ILE A 35 13.16 -24.28 -18.19
C ILE A 35 13.31 -24.60 -19.68
N ILE A 36 14.53 -24.73 -20.18
CA ILE A 36 14.78 -25.01 -21.61
C ILE A 36 14.10 -26.33 -22.03
N TYR A 37 14.24 -27.38 -21.23
CA TYR A 37 13.60 -28.68 -21.49
C TYR A 37 12.08 -28.54 -21.51
N GLY A 38 11.51 -27.90 -20.49
CA GLY A 38 10.06 -27.74 -20.31
C GLY A 38 9.42 -26.90 -21.42
N SER A 39 10.13 -25.89 -21.93
CA SER A 39 9.63 -25.01 -22.99
C SER A 39 9.73 -25.63 -24.40
N LEU A 40 10.65 -26.58 -24.62
CA LEU A 40 10.85 -27.22 -25.95
C LEU A 40 10.18 -28.59 -26.10
N LEU A 41 9.74 -29.22 -25.01
CA LEU A 41 8.90 -30.43 -25.05
C LEU A 41 7.64 -30.18 -25.90
N PRO A 42 7.15 -31.05 -26.79
CA PRO A 42 7.48 -32.47 -27.00
C PRO A 42 8.72 -32.76 -27.85
N PHE A 43 9.50 -31.74 -28.25
CA PHE A 43 10.66 -31.85 -29.15
C PHE A 43 10.33 -32.21 -30.60
N ASP A 44 9.12 -31.89 -31.07
CA ASP A 44 8.70 -32.06 -32.46
C ASP A 44 9.29 -30.93 -33.33
N TYR A 45 10.54 -31.08 -33.73
CA TYR A 45 11.25 -30.06 -34.50
C TYR A 45 10.75 -29.98 -35.95
N THR A 46 10.30 -28.79 -36.36
CA THR A 46 10.01 -28.43 -37.75
C THR A 46 10.94 -27.31 -38.21
N PRO A 47 11.74 -27.52 -39.27
CA PRO A 47 12.65 -26.49 -39.74
C PRO A 47 11.88 -25.29 -40.32
N LEU A 48 12.17 -24.09 -39.82
CA LEU A 48 11.71 -22.81 -40.37
C LEU A 48 12.89 -22.05 -40.98
N ILE A 49 12.65 -21.38 -42.10
CA ILE A 49 13.64 -20.48 -42.71
C ILE A 49 13.88 -19.30 -41.75
N ALA A 50 15.14 -18.91 -41.55
CA ALA A 50 15.53 -17.92 -40.54
C ALA A 50 14.79 -16.58 -40.70
N ASP A 51 14.63 -16.08 -41.93
CA ASP A 51 13.92 -14.83 -42.20
C ASP A 51 12.44 -14.92 -41.79
N SER A 52 11.79 -16.04 -42.12
CA SER A 52 10.39 -16.30 -41.74
C SER A 52 10.21 -16.47 -40.24
N ALA A 53 11.19 -17.07 -39.53
CA ALA A 53 11.14 -17.21 -38.08
C ALA A 53 11.27 -15.84 -37.38
N VAL A 54 12.16 -14.96 -37.86
CA VAL A 54 12.30 -13.59 -37.34
C VAL A 54 11.01 -12.79 -37.59
N GLU A 55 10.44 -12.88 -38.79
CA GLU A 55 9.18 -12.20 -39.12
C GLU A 55 8.01 -12.71 -38.25
N ALA A 56 7.89 -14.03 -38.07
CA ALA A 56 6.89 -14.63 -37.20
C ALA A 56 7.05 -14.19 -35.73
N PHE A 57 8.30 -14.11 -35.24
CA PHE A 57 8.57 -13.64 -33.88
C PHE A 57 8.18 -12.17 -33.69
N LEU A 58 8.54 -11.28 -34.62
CA LEU A 58 8.17 -9.86 -34.56
C LEU A 58 6.64 -9.65 -34.62
N ASN A 59 5.95 -10.48 -35.38
CA ASN A 59 4.49 -10.44 -35.56
C ASN A 59 3.71 -11.31 -34.56
N THR A 60 4.35 -11.76 -33.49
CA THR A 60 3.70 -12.57 -32.44
C THR A 60 2.50 -11.82 -31.84
N PRO A 61 1.30 -12.44 -31.75
CA PRO A 61 0.08 -11.77 -31.32
C PRO A 61 0.01 -11.53 -29.80
N PHE A 62 -0.86 -10.59 -29.40
CA PHE A 62 -1.40 -10.52 -28.05
C PHE A 62 -2.63 -11.43 -27.98
N LEU A 63 -2.61 -12.44 -27.11
CA LEU A 63 -3.75 -13.33 -26.91
C LEU A 63 -4.77 -12.68 -25.97
N HIS A 64 -6.06 -12.92 -26.22
CA HIS A 64 -7.13 -12.53 -25.30
C HIS A 64 -7.08 -13.42 -24.04
N LEU A 65 -6.86 -12.81 -22.88
CA LEU A 65 -6.70 -13.49 -21.59
C LEU A 65 -8.06 -13.99 -21.03
N GLY A 66 -8.61 -15.03 -21.64
CA GLY A 66 -9.65 -15.87 -21.03
C GLY A 66 -9.11 -16.67 -19.82
N ILE A 67 -9.99 -17.36 -19.09
CA ILE A 67 -9.64 -18.09 -17.85
C ILE A 67 -8.39 -18.98 -18.02
N GLU A 68 -8.35 -19.81 -19.06
CA GLU A 68 -7.23 -20.74 -19.32
C GLU A 68 -5.94 -20.00 -19.70
N SER A 69 -6.02 -18.97 -20.54
CA SER A 69 -4.85 -18.17 -20.93
C SER A 69 -4.28 -17.36 -19.76
N ARG A 70 -5.07 -17.04 -18.72
CA ARG A 70 -4.57 -16.40 -17.49
C ARG A 70 -3.75 -17.35 -16.62
N ALA A 71 -4.18 -18.61 -16.51
CA ALA A 71 -3.45 -19.64 -15.76
C ALA A 71 -2.05 -19.85 -16.36
N ASP A 72 -1.97 -19.99 -17.68
CA ASP A 72 -0.72 -20.14 -18.43
C ASP A 72 0.20 -18.91 -18.24
N TRP A 73 -0.36 -17.71 -18.40
CA TRP A 73 0.37 -16.45 -18.18
C TRP A 73 1.00 -16.35 -16.78
N ILE A 74 0.25 -16.71 -15.73
CA ILE A 74 0.76 -16.70 -14.36
C ILE A 74 1.82 -17.80 -14.17
N ALA A 75 1.63 -18.99 -14.76
CA ALA A 75 2.58 -20.08 -14.69
C ALA A 75 3.95 -19.69 -15.28
N ASN A 76 3.97 -19.00 -16.42
CA ASN A 76 5.20 -18.49 -17.06
C ASN A 76 5.92 -17.46 -16.19
N GLY A 77 5.18 -16.55 -15.55
CA GLY A 77 5.77 -15.60 -14.60
C GLY A 77 6.32 -16.26 -13.33
N VAL A 78 5.61 -17.26 -12.79
CA VAL A 78 6.09 -18.04 -11.64
C VAL A 78 7.33 -18.86 -12.00
N LEU A 79 7.42 -19.40 -13.22
CA LEU A 79 8.57 -20.18 -13.69
C LEU A 79 9.86 -19.35 -13.72
N TYR A 80 9.79 -18.07 -14.13
CA TYR A 80 10.97 -17.20 -14.23
C TYR A 80 11.36 -16.51 -12.91
N LEU A 81 10.47 -16.50 -11.92
CA LEU A 81 10.78 -15.91 -10.61
C LEU A 81 11.96 -16.61 -9.90
N PRO A 82 12.01 -17.94 -9.75
CA PRO A 82 13.17 -18.62 -9.18
C PRO A 82 14.42 -18.46 -10.04
N LEU A 83 14.29 -18.36 -11.36
CA LEU A 83 15.41 -18.09 -12.27
C LEU A 83 16.08 -16.75 -11.94
N GLY A 84 15.31 -15.67 -11.86
CA GLY A 84 15.81 -14.33 -11.49
C GLY A 84 16.47 -14.34 -10.11
N PHE A 85 15.84 -15.02 -9.14
CA PHE A 85 16.36 -15.13 -7.78
C PHE A 85 17.70 -15.89 -7.70
N LEU A 86 17.77 -17.07 -8.34
CA LEU A 86 18.97 -17.93 -8.33
C LEU A 86 20.12 -17.30 -9.11
N THR A 87 19.83 -16.64 -10.24
CA THR A 87 20.84 -15.98 -11.08
C THR A 87 21.54 -14.85 -10.32
N LEU A 88 20.79 -13.97 -9.65
CA LEU A 88 21.40 -12.92 -8.82
C LEU A 88 22.16 -13.51 -7.62
N SER A 89 21.59 -14.51 -6.94
CA SER A 89 22.22 -15.15 -5.77
C SER A 89 23.54 -15.81 -6.16
N TRP A 90 23.61 -16.46 -7.33
CA TRP A 90 24.83 -17.05 -7.86
C TRP A 90 25.87 -15.99 -8.24
N PHE A 91 25.47 -14.93 -8.98
CA PHE A 91 26.38 -13.85 -9.35
C PHE A 91 26.99 -13.10 -8.14
N LYS A 92 26.26 -13.07 -7.01
CA LYS A 92 26.73 -12.53 -5.72
C LYS A 92 27.61 -13.50 -4.92
N ALA A 93 27.47 -14.81 -5.12
CA ALA A 93 28.07 -15.82 -4.25
C ALA A 93 29.59 -15.63 -4.09
N GLY A 94 30.01 -15.30 -2.86
CA GLY A 94 31.43 -15.17 -2.48
C GLY A 94 32.05 -13.78 -2.67
N LYS A 95 31.28 -12.75 -3.07
CA LYS A 95 31.76 -11.37 -3.25
C LYS A 95 31.19 -10.44 -2.17
N ALA A 96 32.04 -9.88 -1.32
CA ALA A 96 31.67 -8.84 -0.35
C ALA A 96 31.78 -7.46 -1.03
N LEU A 97 30.68 -6.93 -1.59
CA LEU A 97 30.69 -5.60 -2.21
C LEU A 97 29.44 -4.76 -1.91
N SER A 98 29.65 -3.45 -1.88
CA SER A 98 28.73 -2.38 -1.50
C SER A 98 27.80 -1.89 -2.63
N ALA A 99 27.91 -2.41 -3.86
CA ALA A 99 27.09 -1.98 -5.01
C ALA A 99 26.45 -3.18 -5.73
N PRO A 100 25.19 -3.54 -5.41
CA PRO A 100 24.49 -4.70 -5.99
C PRO A 100 23.87 -4.45 -7.38
N ALA A 101 23.83 -3.21 -7.87
CA ALA A 101 23.19 -2.82 -9.14
C ALA A 101 23.75 -3.51 -10.41
N PRO A 102 25.07 -3.61 -10.65
CA PRO A 102 25.57 -4.22 -11.90
C PRO A 102 25.29 -5.72 -11.98
N TYR A 103 25.29 -6.44 -10.86
CA TYR A 103 24.95 -7.87 -10.84
C TYR A 103 23.45 -8.10 -11.07
N ALA A 104 22.59 -7.19 -10.58
CA ALA A 104 21.17 -7.24 -10.89
C ALA A 104 20.90 -6.93 -12.36
N ALA A 105 21.61 -5.96 -12.96
CA ALA A 105 21.54 -5.70 -14.40
C ALA A 105 21.99 -6.91 -15.21
N MET A 106 23.10 -7.57 -14.83
CA MET A 106 23.59 -8.78 -15.50
C MET A 106 22.65 -9.97 -15.32
N ALA A 107 22.04 -10.14 -14.14
CA ALA A 107 21.05 -11.19 -13.89
C ALA A 107 19.78 -10.96 -14.71
N MET A 108 19.28 -9.72 -14.75
CA MET A 108 18.16 -9.35 -15.60
C MET A 108 18.48 -9.59 -17.08
N PHE A 109 19.65 -9.17 -17.54
CA PHE A 109 20.09 -9.39 -18.91
C PHE A 109 20.11 -10.88 -19.27
N PHE A 110 20.65 -11.74 -18.39
CA PHE A 110 20.63 -13.18 -18.58
C PHE A 110 19.20 -13.74 -18.64
N CYS A 111 18.32 -13.36 -17.71
CA CYS A 111 16.95 -13.84 -17.70
C CYS A 111 16.17 -13.41 -18.95
N LEU A 112 16.34 -12.16 -19.39
CA LEU A 112 15.74 -11.66 -20.63
C LEU A 112 16.28 -12.42 -21.84
N LEU A 113 17.60 -12.62 -21.93
CA LEU A 113 18.19 -13.37 -23.03
C LEU A 113 17.65 -14.80 -23.10
N LEU A 114 17.44 -15.44 -21.94
CA LEU A 114 16.84 -16.78 -21.88
C LEU A 114 15.37 -16.77 -22.31
N ALA A 115 14.56 -15.84 -21.78
CA ALA A 115 13.15 -15.65 -22.13
C ALA A 115 12.96 -15.50 -23.65
N PHE A 116 13.56 -14.46 -24.23
CA PHE A 116 13.49 -14.20 -25.66
C PHE A 116 14.09 -15.35 -26.49
N GLY A 117 15.18 -15.97 -26.03
CA GLY A 117 15.84 -17.06 -26.74
C GLY A 117 15.01 -18.35 -26.77
N VAL A 118 14.33 -18.69 -25.67
CA VAL A 118 13.48 -19.87 -25.55
C VAL A 118 12.19 -19.68 -26.36
N GLU A 119 11.53 -18.54 -26.25
CA GLU A 119 10.33 -18.20 -27.03
C GLU A 119 10.63 -18.17 -28.54
N PHE A 120 11.78 -17.62 -28.94
CA PHE A 120 12.20 -17.68 -30.34
C PHE A 120 12.46 -19.12 -30.80
N ALA A 121 13.08 -19.96 -29.95
CA ALA A 121 13.32 -21.36 -30.26
C ALA A 121 12.00 -22.15 -30.41
N GLN A 122 10.97 -21.84 -29.62
CA GLN A 122 9.67 -22.51 -29.67
C GLN A 122 8.97 -22.43 -31.03
N LEU A 123 9.26 -21.41 -31.86
CA LEU A 123 8.77 -21.35 -33.25
C LEU A 123 9.12 -22.61 -34.04
N TYR A 124 10.28 -23.22 -33.77
CA TYR A 124 10.75 -24.42 -34.44
C TYR A 124 10.17 -25.72 -33.87
N PHE A 125 9.33 -25.66 -32.82
CA PHE A 125 8.80 -26.83 -32.11
C PHE A 125 7.25 -26.78 -31.96
N PRO A 126 6.47 -26.81 -33.06
CA PRO A 126 5.02 -26.95 -32.96
C PRO A 126 4.67 -28.25 -32.20
N PRO A 127 3.61 -28.29 -31.36
CA PRO A 127 2.50 -27.35 -31.27
C PRO A 127 2.73 -26.16 -30.32
N ARG A 128 3.98 -25.83 -29.95
CA ARG A 128 4.25 -24.65 -29.10
C ARG A 128 3.76 -23.36 -29.76
N THR A 129 3.08 -22.55 -28.98
CA THR A 129 2.57 -21.24 -29.38
C THR A 129 3.35 -20.16 -28.66
N VAL A 130 3.90 -19.22 -29.43
CA VAL A 130 4.63 -18.06 -28.91
C VAL A 130 3.63 -16.91 -28.74
N SER A 131 3.72 -16.18 -27.63
CA SER A 131 2.84 -15.03 -27.37
C SER A 131 3.56 -13.86 -26.72
N ARG A 132 3.11 -12.63 -26.99
CA ARG A 132 3.66 -11.45 -26.30
C ARG A 132 3.32 -11.43 -24.81
N ASN A 133 2.22 -12.08 -24.43
CA ASN A 133 1.82 -12.18 -23.03
C ASN A 133 2.86 -12.97 -22.22
N ASP A 134 3.32 -14.08 -22.74
CA ASP A 134 4.27 -14.98 -22.04
C ASP A 134 5.61 -14.30 -21.84
N ILE A 135 6.18 -13.67 -22.87
CA ILE A 135 7.40 -12.86 -22.74
C ILE A 135 7.24 -11.82 -21.62
N ILE A 136 6.11 -11.11 -21.56
CA ILE A 136 5.85 -10.11 -20.50
C ILE A 136 5.80 -10.78 -19.12
N ALA A 137 5.13 -11.93 -18.99
CA ALA A 137 5.07 -12.68 -17.73
C ALA A 137 6.48 -13.11 -17.27
N GLU A 138 7.27 -13.68 -18.17
CA GLU A 138 8.64 -14.13 -17.89
C GLU A 138 9.55 -12.96 -17.45
N VAL A 139 9.41 -11.80 -18.08
CA VAL A 139 10.10 -10.56 -17.69
C VAL A 139 9.68 -10.10 -16.28
N ILE A 140 8.38 -10.07 -16.00
CA ILE A 140 7.85 -9.68 -14.68
C ILE A 140 8.35 -10.64 -13.60
N GLY A 141 8.24 -11.95 -13.85
CA GLY A 141 8.73 -13.02 -12.98
C GLY A 141 10.21 -12.83 -12.64
N SER A 142 11.04 -12.65 -13.68
CA SER A 142 12.48 -12.41 -13.55
C SER A 142 12.78 -11.18 -12.70
N PHE A 143 12.08 -10.07 -12.93
CA PHE A 143 12.26 -8.83 -12.18
C PHE A 143 11.93 -9.02 -10.70
N ILE A 144 10.79 -9.65 -10.39
CA ILE A 144 10.38 -9.97 -9.02
C ILE A 144 11.41 -10.90 -8.37
N GLY A 145 11.89 -11.91 -9.08
CA GLY A 145 12.93 -12.84 -8.63
C GLY A 145 14.22 -12.11 -8.23
N VAL A 146 14.73 -11.25 -9.11
CA VAL A 146 15.92 -10.42 -8.87
C VAL A 146 15.69 -9.48 -7.67
N ALA A 147 14.54 -8.82 -7.58
CA ALA A 147 14.18 -7.94 -6.48
C ALA A 147 14.14 -8.69 -5.14
N LEU A 148 13.54 -9.89 -5.10
CA LEU A 148 13.47 -10.74 -3.92
C LEU A 148 14.85 -11.22 -3.47
N ALA A 149 15.76 -11.51 -4.40
CA ALA A 149 17.12 -11.95 -4.08
C ALA A 149 17.94 -10.88 -3.33
N TYR A 150 17.62 -9.59 -3.44
CA TYR A 150 18.31 -8.54 -2.66
C TYR A 150 18.22 -8.75 -1.14
N ARG A 151 17.10 -9.28 -0.64
CA ARG A 151 16.88 -9.56 0.79
C ARG A 151 16.88 -11.06 1.10
N GLY A 152 16.49 -11.88 0.14
CA GLY A 152 16.40 -13.33 0.30
C GLY A 152 17.72 -14.08 0.19
N ASP A 153 18.76 -13.50 -0.41
CA ASP A 153 20.06 -14.16 -0.59
C ASP A 153 20.71 -14.58 0.74
N ALA A 154 20.65 -13.71 1.75
CA ALA A 154 21.12 -14.04 3.10
C ALA A 154 20.32 -15.21 3.71
N TRP A 155 19.01 -15.27 3.46
CA TRP A 155 18.17 -16.39 3.91
C TRP A 155 18.54 -17.69 3.17
N LEU A 156 18.77 -17.64 1.85
CA LEU A 156 19.16 -18.79 1.03
C LEU A 156 20.53 -19.34 1.45
N HIS A 157 21.54 -18.47 1.62
CA HIS A 157 22.85 -18.88 2.09
C HIS A 157 22.81 -19.44 3.51
N THR A 158 21.98 -18.86 4.39
CA THR A 158 21.77 -19.40 5.73
C THR A 158 21.02 -20.74 5.69
N LEU A 159 20.07 -20.94 4.77
CA LEU A 159 19.40 -22.23 4.55
C LEU A 159 20.39 -23.31 4.08
N LEU A 160 21.19 -23.00 3.06
CA LEU A 160 22.21 -23.88 2.52
C LEU A 160 23.26 -24.27 3.57
N LYS A 161 23.60 -23.33 4.46
CA LYS A 161 24.49 -23.57 5.61
C LYS A 161 23.81 -24.33 6.75
N ALA A 162 22.53 -24.04 7.03
CA ALA A 162 21.76 -24.72 8.07
C ALA A 162 21.65 -26.21 7.78
N LEU A 163 21.46 -26.60 6.50
CA LEU A 163 21.42 -28.01 6.04
C LEU A 163 22.62 -28.85 6.52
N SER A 164 23.72 -28.24 6.95
CA SER A 164 24.91 -28.90 7.49
C SER A 164 25.15 -28.80 9.00
N GLU A 165 24.42 -27.97 9.77
CA GLU A 165 24.89 -27.57 11.12
C GLU A 165 23.89 -27.76 12.29
N ARG A 166 22.54 -27.78 12.12
CA ARG A 166 21.55 -27.98 13.23
C ARG A 166 20.16 -28.48 12.81
N LEU A 167 19.56 -29.44 13.53
CA LEU A 167 18.19 -29.92 13.27
C LEU A 167 17.12 -28.82 13.38
N GLY A 168 17.17 -28.08 14.50
CA GLY A 168 16.14 -27.12 14.81
C GLY A 168 16.05 -26.01 13.76
N ASP A 169 17.19 -25.51 13.30
CA ASP A 169 17.23 -24.44 12.32
C ASP A 169 16.91 -24.93 10.89
N VAL A 170 17.15 -26.21 10.57
CA VAL A 170 16.79 -26.84 9.28
C VAL A 170 15.31 -27.14 9.19
N ALA A 171 14.74 -27.78 10.21
CA ALA A 171 13.33 -28.19 10.21
C ALA A 171 12.41 -26.98 10.07
N ILE A 172 12.68 -25.86 10.77
CA ILE A 172 11.87 -24.63 10.63
C ILE A 172 11.92 -24.10 9.20
N ARG A 173 13.12 -24.04 8.60
CA ARG A 173 13.28 -23.44 7.28
C ARG A 173 12.67 -24.31 6.18
N LEU A 174 12.82 -25.63 6.30
CA LEU A 174 12.11 -26.59 5.43
C LEU A 174 10.59 -26.46 5.60
N LEU A 175 10.11 -26.29 6.82
CA LEU A 175 8.69 -26.04 7.08
C LEU A 175 8.21 -24.69 6.54
N GLN A 176 9.03 -23.63 6.56
CA GLN A 176 8.71 -22.34 5.94
C GLN A 176 8.58 -22.47 4.43
N ILE A 177 9.51 -23.16 3.78
CA ILE A 177 9.43 -23.47 2.35
C ILE A 177 8.18 -24.30 2.07
N TYR A 178 7.91 -25.30 2.90
CA TYR A 178 6.73 -26.15 2.77
C TYR A 178 5.43 -25.37 2.89
N VAL A 179 5.33 -24.38 3.81
CA VAL A 179 4.13 -23.52 3.90
C VAL A 179 3.91 -22.75 2.61
N VAL A 180 4.98 -22.14 2.06
CA VAL A 180 4.88 -21.41 0.80
C VAL A 180 4.49 -22.34 -0.34
N ALA A 181 5.11 -23.52 -0.43
CA ALA A 181 4.80 -24.53 -1.44
C ALA A 181 3.37 -25.07 -1.30
N TYR A 182 2.88 -25.27 -0.07
CA TYR A 182 1.52 -25.73 0.21
C TYR A 182 0.47 -24.68 -0.17
N LEU A 183 0.70 -23.41 0.16
CA LEU A 183 -0.17 -22.31 -0.25
C LEU A 183 -0.18 -22.14 -1.76
N PHE A 184 1.00 -22.19 -2.38
CA PHE A 184 1.14 -22.18 -3.83
C PHE A 184 0.33 -23.31 -4.46
N PHE A 185 0.54 -24.56 -4.03
CA PHE A 185 -0.19 -25.73 -4.51
C PHE A 185 -1.71 -25.61 -4.31
N SER A 186 -2.15 -25.02 -3.19
CA SER A 186 -3.58 -24.87 -2.89
C SER A 186 -4.27 -23.82 -3.77
N LEU A 187 -3.53 -22.84 -4.29
CA LEU A 187 -4.05 -21.70 -5.04
C LEU A 187 -3.71 -21.75 -6.54
N PHE A 188 -2.83 -22.66 -6.95
CA PHE A 188 -2.47 -22.88 -8.35
C PHE A 188 -3.67 -23.46 -9.13
N PRO A 189 -4.01 -22.96 -10.33
CA PRO A 189 -3.19 -22.13 -11.22
C PRO A 189 -3.43 -20.60 -11.14
N PHE A 190 -4.07 -20.10 -10.08
CA PHE A 190 -4.38 -18.68 -9.87
C PHE A 190 -5.33 -18.05 -10.91
N ASP A 191 -6.23 -18.86 -11.48
CA ASP A 191 -7.33 -18.45 -12.34
C ASP A 191 -8.47 -17.81 -11.53
N PHE A 192 -8.19 -16.67 -10.92
CA PHE A 192 -9.15 -15.94 -10.10
C PHE A 192 -10.35 -15.45 -10.94
N LEU A 193 -11.52 -15.43 -10.30
CA LEU A 193 -12.76 -14.89 -10.87
C LEU A 193 -12.67 -13.35 -10.95
N ILE A 194 -12.81 -12.79 -12.15
CA ILE A 194 -12.67 -11.34 -12.40
C ILE A 194 -14.00 -10.72 -12.88
N SER A 195 -14.90 -11.52 -13.47
CA SER A 195 -16.22 -11.04 -13.94
C SER A 195 -17.41 -11.62 -13.16
N VAL A 196 -18.57 -10.97 -13.30
CA VAL A 196 -19.83 -11.41 -12.68
C VAL A 196 -20.36 -12.68 -13.34
N GLU A 197 -20.13 -12.84 -14.65
CA GLU A 197 -20.45 -14.06 -15.39
C GLU A 197 -19.66 -15.26 -14.84
N GLU A 198 -18.34 -15.12 -14.67
CA GLU A 198 -17.48 -16.17 -14.11
C GLU A 198 -17.91 -16.55 -12.68
N PHE A 199 -18.37 -15.58 -11.88
CA PHE A 199 -18.90 -15.84 -10.55
C PHE A 199 -20.23 -16.61 -10.57
N LYS A 200 -21.13 -16.30 -11.52
CA LYS A 200 -22.38 -17.07 -11.70
C LYS A 200 -22.09 -18.51 -12.15
N ASP A 201 -21.13 -18.68 -13.06
CA ASP A 201 -20.69 -20.00 -13.52
C ASP A 201 -20.12 -20.82 -12.35
N LYS A 202 -19.32 -20.18 -11.47
CA LYS A 202 -18.82 -20.82 -10.25
C LYS A 202 -19.95 -21.29 -9.33
N LEU A 203 -20.99 -20.48 -9.12
CA LEU A 203 -22.10 -20.81 -8.24
C LEU A 203 -22.90 -22.05 -8.70
N VAL A 204 -23.00 -22.27 -10.01
CA VAL A 204 -23.70 -23.42 -10.60
C VAL A 204 -22.76 -24.62 -10.81
N SER A 205 -21.44 -24.42 -10.67
CA SER A 205 -20.45 -25.47 -10.89
C SER A 205 -20.47 -26.59 -9.83
N ALA A 206 -20.04 -27.79 -10.22
CA ALA A 206 -19.82 -28.94 -9.33
C ALA A 206 -18.56 -28.82 -8.45
N ASN A 207 -17.81 -27.72 -8.55
CA ASN A 207 -16.52 -27.52 -7.89
C ASN A 207 -16.63 -26.88 -6.50
N TRP A 208 -17.85 -26.64 -6.00
CA TRP A 208 -18.02 -26.20 -4.62
C TRP A 208 -19.20 -26.88 -3.92
N GLY A 209 -19.15 -26.95 -2.59
CA GLY A 209 -20.27 -27.44 -1.79
C GLY A 209 -20.11 -27.14 -0.30
N TRP A 210 -21.24 -27.01 0.41
CA TRP A 210 -21.24 -26.67 1.85
C TRP A 210 -20.52 -27.71 2.71
N LEU A 211 -20.61 -29.00 2.37
CA LEU A 211 -19.93 -30.08 3.08
C LEU A 211 -18.92 -30.78 2.16
N ILE A 212 -19.38 -31.30 1.02
CA ILE A 212 -18.56 -31.98 0.01
C ILE A 212 -18.96 -31.41 -1.35
N ALA A 213 -17.99 -31.12 -2.21
CA ALA A 213 -18.26 -30.67 -3.58
C ALA A 213 -18.78 -31.84 -4.44
N PRO A 214 -19.82 -31.66 -5.29
CA PRO A 214 -20.37 -32.74 -6.12
C PRO A 214 -19.32 -33.47 -6.96
N SER A 215 -18.39 -32.73 -7.57
CA SER A 215 -17.26 -33.25 -8.35
C SER A 215 -16.33 -34.21 -7.57
N SER A 216 -16.27 -34.06 -6.24
CA SER A 216 -15.47 -34.94 -5.39
C SER A 216 -16.20 -36.25 -5.07
N LEU A 217 -17.53 -36.25 -5.11
CA LEU A 217 -18.36 -37.45 -4.87
C LEU A 217 -18.47 -38.33 -6.11
N GLU A 218 -18.50 -37.73 -7.31
CA GLU A 218 -18.59 -38.42 -8.60
C GLU A 218 -17.44 -39.41 -8.85
N ARG A 219 -16.27 -39.17 -8.24
CA ARG A 219 -15.09 -40.05 -8.35
C ARG A 219 -15.19 -41.32 -7.47
N GLY A 220 -16.23 -41.45 -6.65
CA GLY A 220 -16.44 -42.58 -5.74
C GLY A 220 -15.81 -42.41 -4.36
N LEU A 221 -16.17 -43.31 -3.44
CA LEU A 221 -15.82 -43.18 -2.01
C LEU A 221 -14.34 -43.42 -1.71
N ILE A 222 -13.66 -44.30 -2.45
CA ILE A 222 -12.25 -44.63 -2.22
C ILE A 222 -11.34 -43.43 -2.58
N PRO A 223 -11.47 -42.80 -3.78
CA PRO A 223 -10.71 -41.59 -4.10
C PRO A 223 -11.03 -40.40 -3.19
N LEU A 224 -12.28 -40.25 -2.75
CA LEU A 224 -12.66 -39.24 -1.77
C LEU A 224 -11.94 -39.44 -0.43
N ALA A 225 -11.95 -40.66 0.11
CA ALA A 225 -11.22 -40.97 1.34
C ALA A 225 -9.71 -40.74 1.20
N ALA A 226 -9.14 -41.10 0.05
CA ALA A 226 -7.73 -40.85 -0.26
C ALA A 226 -7.41 -39.35 -0.33
N LYS A 227 -8.27 -38.54 -0.96
CA LYS A 227 -8.16 -37.07 -1.02
C LYS A 227 -8.16 -36.46 0.39
N LEU A 228 -9.16 -36.79 1.20
CA LEU A 228 -9.29 -36.27 2.57
C LEU A 228 -8.10 -36.68 3.45
N LEU A 229 -7.60 -37.92 3.32
CA LEU A 229 -6.39 -38.36 4.00
C LEU A 229 -5.16 -37.57 3.53
N ALA A 230 -5.02 -37.34 2.22
CA ALA A 230 -3.93 -36.56 1.67
C ALA A 230 -3.95 -35.12 2.20
N GLU A 231 -5.12 -34.49 2.35
CA GLU A 231 -5.25 -33.16 2.97
C GLU A 231 -4.73 -33.14 4.42
N VAL A 232 -5.12 -34.13 5.24
CA VAL A 232 -4.64 -34.29 6.62
C VAL A 232 -3.11 -34.43 6.65
N LEU A 233 -2.56 -35.28 5.78
CA LEU A 233 -1.12 -35.54 5.70
C LEU A 233 -0.33 -34.32 5.23
N CYS A 234 -0.83 -33.63 4.19
CA CYS A 234 -0.18 -32.45 3.62
C CYS A 234 -0.18 -31.26 4.58
N ILE A 235 -1.21 -31.06 5.40
CA ILE A 235 -1.17 -29.95 6.36
C ILE A 235 -0.42 -30.31 7.66
N MET A 236 -0.13 -31.58 7.90
CA MET A 236 0.55 -32.05 9.12
C MET A 236 1.86 -31.31 9.42
N PRO A 237 2.76 -31.05 8.45
CA PRO A 237 3.99 -30.31 8.70
C PRO A 237 3.73 -28.89 9.26
N LEU A 238 2.66 -28.21 8.84
CA LEU A 238 2.32 -26.88 9.35
C LEU A 238 2.02 -26.90 10.85
N GLY A 239 1.49 -28.01 11.39
CA GLY A 239 1.27 -28.19 12.83
C GLY A 239 2.57 -28.29 13.65
N MET A 240 3.70 -28.60 13.00
CA MET A 240 5.00 -28.74 13.67
C MET A 240 5.67 -27.37 13.93
N LEU A 241 5.39 -26.36 13.11
CA LEU A 241 5.96 -25.00 13.20
C LEU A 241 5.77 -24.31 14.56
N PRO A 242 4.53 -24.18 15.09
CA PRO A 242 4.32 -23.49 16.36
C PRO A 242 4.85 -24.29 17.57
N SER A 243 5.02 -25.61 17.42
CA SER A 243 5.51 -26.52 18.46
C SER A 243 7.05 -26.47 18.62
N HIS A 244 7.76 -25.95 17.63
CA HIS A 244 9.22 -25.76 17.68
C HIS A 244 9.61 -24.43 18.34
N THR A 245 8.99 -23.34 17.89
CA THR A 245 9.33 -21.98 18.35
C THR A 245 9.00 -21.74 19.83
N ARG A 246 8.32 -22.67 20.50
CA ARG A 246 7.88 -22.60 21.90
C ARG A 246 8.00 -23.97 22.58
N PRO A 247 8.74 -24.12 23.70
CA PRO A 247 8.74 -25.35 24.50
C PRO A 247 7.43 -25.60 25.30
N LEU A 248 6.29 -24.99 24.92
CA LEU A 248 4.99 -25.27 25.55
C LEU A 248 4.10 -26.02 24.58
N ARG A 249 3.62 -27.16 25.08
CA ARG A 249 2.55 -28.00 24.56
C ARG A 249 1.36 -27.15 24.09
N LEU A 250 1.02 -27.21 22.80
CA LEU A 250 -0.21 -26.61 22.29
C LEU A 250 -1.39 -27.44 22.80
N ARG A 251 -2.47 -26.79 23.25
CA ARG A 251 -3.70 -27.53 23.58
C ARG A 251 -4.30 -28.05 22.27
N PRO A 252 -4.76 -29.32 22.21
CA PRO A 252 -5.35 -29.90 20.98
C PRO A 252 -6.47 -29.03 20.40
N THR A 253 -7.28 -28.40 21.26
CA THR A 253 -8.35 -27.48 20.85
C THR A 253 -7.84 -26.23 20.14
N THR A 254 -6.72 -25.65 20.59
CA THR A 254 -6.11 -24.49 19.92
C THR A 254 -5.45 -24.86 18.59
N ALA A 255 -4.89 -26.07 18.49
CA ALA A 255 -4.34 -26.59 17.23
C ALA A 255 -5.46 -26.84 16.21
N LEU A 256 -6.58 -27.43 16.66
CA LEU A 256 -7.79 -27.63 15.86
C LEU A 256 -8.34 -26.32 15.30
N LEU A 257 -8.59 -25.33 16.18
CA LEU A 257 -9.15 -24.03 15.77
C LEU A 257 -8.21 -23.26 14.82
N ALA A 258 -6.90 -23.32 15.05
CA ALA A 258 -5.93 -22.72 14.14
C ALA A 258 -5.93 -23.41 12.77
N GLY A 259 -5.99 -24.74 12.73
CA GLY A 259 -6.06 -25.49 11.49
C GLY A 259 -7.37 -25.30 10.73
N MET A 260 -8.50 -25.22 11.45
CA MET A 260 -9.79 -24.84 10.86
C MET A 260 -9.75 -23.40 10.31
N GLY A 261 -9.13 -22.46 11.01
CA GLY A 261 -9.00 -21.07 10.51
C GLY A 261 -8.15 -20.98 9.24
N ILE A 262 -7.03 -21.72 9.18
CA ILE A 262 -6.21 -21.83 7.96
C ILE A 262 -7.02 -22.51 6.86
N GLY A 263 -7.72 -23.60 7.18
CA GLY A 263 -8.56 -24.31 6.22
C GLY A 263 -9.66 -23.42 5.64
N LEU A 264 -10.40 -22.71 6.49
CA LEU A 264 -11.41 -21.75 6.04
C LEU A 264 -10.82 -20.67 5.11
N SER A 265 -9.63 -20.17 5.42
CA SER A 265 -8.98 -19.16 4.58
C SER A 265 -8.60 -19.71 3.20
N ILE A 266 -8.11 -20.96 3.15
CA ILE A 266 -7.77 -21.65 1.90
C ILE A 266 -9.05 -21.96 1.12
N GLU A 267 -10.10 -22.44 1.77
CA GLU A 267 -11.39 -22.74 1.13
C GLU A 267 -12.03 -21.50 0.51
N ILE A 268 -12.04 -20.38 1.23
CA ILE A 268 -12.51 -19.11 0.67
C ILE A 268 -11.68 -18.71 -0.54
N ALA A 269 -10.36 -18.83 -0.47
CA ALA A 269 -9.51 -18.49 -1.61
C ALA A 269 -9.75 -19.43 -2.81
N GLN A 270 -9.92 -20.74 -2.56
CA GLN A 270 -10.23 -21.75 -3.59
C GLN A 270 -11.61 -21.55 -4.23
N PHE A 271 -12.59 -21.02 -3.48
CA PHE A 271 -13.89 -20.66 -4.05
C PHE A 271 -13.77 -19.56 -5.12
N PHE A 272 -12.89 -18.58 -4.91
CA PHE A 272 -12.64 -17.50 -5.87
C PHE A 272 -11.66 -17.86 -7.01
N ILE A 273 -11.26 -19.12 -7.09
CA ILE A 273 -10.45 -19.68 -8.17
C ILE A 273 -11.39 -20.52 -9.03
N PHE A 274 -11.46 -20.26 -10.34
CA PHE A 274 -12.45 -20.92 -11.21
C PHE A 274 -12.33 -22.45 -11.17
N SER A 275 -11.11 -22.97 -11.36
CA SER A 275 -10.75 -24.39 -11.25
C SER A 275 -10.64 -24.93 -9.82
N GLY A 276 -10.69 -24.05 -8.80
CA GLY A 276 -10.50 -24.43 -7.40
C GLY A 276 -11.66 -25.27 -6.87
N VAL A 277 -11.38 -26.36 -6.16
CA VAL A 277 -12.43 -27.13 -5.46
C VAL A 277 -12.56 -26.59 -4.04
N SER A 278 -13.77 -26.14 -3.65
CA SER A 278 -14.03 -25.68 -2.29
C SER A 278 -15.10 -26.50 -1.56
N GLU A 279 -14.77 -27.04 -0.40
CA GLU A 279 -15.68 -27.84 0.41
C GLU A 279 -15.48 -27.70 1.92
N GLY A 280 -16.59 -27.67 2.66
CA GLY A 280 -16.56 -27.48 4.11
C GLY A 280 -15.84 -28.60 4.89
N LEU A 281 -15.85 -29.84 4.39
CA LEU A 281 -15.17 -30.97 5.02
C LEU A 281 -13.65 -30.77 5.06
N SER A 282 -13.09 -30.07 4.07
CA SER A 282 -11.66 -29.79 3.99
C SER A 282 -11.18 -28.79 5.07
N ILE A 283 -12.11 -28.07 5.72
CA ILE A 283 -11.82 -27.27 6.92
C ILE A 283 -11.50 -28.19 8.11
N LEU A 284 -12.24 -29.29 8.25
CA LEU A 284 -12.07 -30.27 9.32
C LEU A 284 -10.83 -31.13 9.13
N THR A 285 -10.60 -31.65 7.93
CA THR A 285 -9.38 -32.44 7.60
C THR A 285 -8.12 -31.61 7.86
N ARG A 286 -8.13 -30.32 7.47
CA ARG A 286 -7.01 -29.42 7.74
C ARG A 286 -6.82 -29.12 9.24
N GLY A 287 -7.92 -29.00 9.98
CA GLY A 287 -7.90 -28.95 11.46
C GLY A 287 -7.24 -30.18 12.08
N LEU A 288 -7.61 -31.38 11.62
CA LEU A 288 -7.06 -32.65 12.09
C LEU A 288 -5.56 -32.79 11.77
N GLY A 289 -5.14 -32.43 10.56
CA GLY A 289 -3.73 -32.50 10.17
C GLY A 289 -2.84 -31.62 11.04
N ILE A 290 -3.27 -30.40 11.37
CA ILE A 290 -2.53 -29.52 12.31
C ILE A 290 -2.40 -30.17 13.69
N ILE A 291 -3.46 -30.79 14.23
CA ILE A 291 -3.39 -31.53 15.50
C ILE A 291 -2.37 -32.66 15.40
N PHE A 292 -2.46 -33.50 14.37
CA PHE A 292 -1.51 -34.61 14.18
C PHE A 292 -0.07 -34.10 14.06
N GLY A 293 0.15 -32.96 13.41
CA GLY A 293 1.46 -32.32 13.32
C GLY A 293 2.02 -31.89 14.67
N THR A 294 1.18 -31.26 15.51
CA THR A 294 1.58 -30.88 16.87
C THR A 294 1.91 -32.11 17.72
N TRP A 295 1.08 -33.16 17.63
CA TRP A 295 1.30 -34.42 18.34
C TRP A 295 2.58 -35.12 17.88
N LEU A 296 2.83 -35.16 16.58
CA LEU A 296 4.01 -35.80 16.00
C LEU A 296 5.30 -35.08 16.44
N TRP A 297 5.28 -33.75 16.48
CA TRP A 297 6.40 -32.93 16.97
C TRP A 297 6.69 -33.14 18.46
N GLU A 298 5.66 -33.31 19.30
CA GLU A 298 5.83 -33.63 20.72
C GLU A 298 6.54 -34.97 20.96
N LYS A 299 6.33 -35.93 20.06
CA LYS A 299 6.91 -37.28 20.13
C LYS A 299 8.25 -37.41 19.41
N ARG A 300 8.80 -36.33 18.84
CA ARG A 300 10.02 -36.37 18.01
C ARG A 300 11.26 -36.92 18.71
N GLN A 301 11.40 -36.73 20.01
CA GLN A 301 12.50 -37.31 20.79
C GLN A 301 12.52 -38.84 20.77
N ARG A 302 11.37 -39.48 20.48
CA ARG A 302 11.26 -40.93 20.33
C ARG A 302 11.46 -41.40 18.89
N TRP A 303 11.62 -40.51 17.92
CA TRP A 303 11.79 -40.89 16.51
C TRP A 303 13.03 -41.74 16.25
N PRO A 304 14.21 -41.47 16.86
CA PRO A 304 15.38 -42.33 16.69
C PRO A 304 15.16 -43.77 17.14
N ASP A 305 14.26 -43.97 18.11
CA ASP A 305 13.95 -45.27 18.73
C ASP A 305 12.82 -46.03 18.02
N LEU A 306 12.07 -45.39 17.10
CA LEU A 306 10.95 -46.01 16.38
C LEU A 306 11.33 -47.32 15.66
N PRO A 307 12.50 -47.44 14.97
CA PRO A 307 12.90 -48.70 14.35
C PRO A 307 13.04 -49.89 15.33
N GLU A 308 13.21 -49.62 16.63
CA GLU A 308 13.47 -50.63 17.67
C GLU A 308 12.20 -51.04 18.44
N MET A 309 11.09 -50.32 18.27
CA MET A 309 9.84 -50.60 18.96
C MET A 309 9.21 -51.92 18.48
N SER A 310 8.93 -52.83 19.43
CA SER A 310 8.35 -54.16 19.15
C SER A 310 6.98 -54.10 18.45
N MET A 311 6.17 -53.09 18.77
CA MET A 311 4.89 -52.82 18.12
C MET A 311 5.06 -52.51 16.62
N ILE A 312 6.04 -51.69 16.25
CA ILE A 312 6.31 -51.30 14.85
C ILE A 312 6.78 -52.51 14.04
N ARG A 313 7.61 -53.38 14.63
CA ARG A 313 8.05 -54.63 14.00
C ARG A 313 6.88 -55.59 13.70
N ARG A 314 5.87 -55.66 14.58
CA ARG A 314 4.67 -56.50 14.39
C ARG A 314 3.68 -55.90 13.38
N LEU A 315 3.49 -54.58 13.39
CA LEU A 315 2.54 -53.89 12.49
C LEU A 315 3.08 -53.67 11.08
N LYS A 316 4.42 -53.67 10.89
CA LYS A 316 5.04 -53.38 9.60
C LYS A 316 4.62 -54.32 8.46
N PRO A 317 4.65 -55.66 8.59
CA PRO A 317 4.22 -56.56 7.51
C PRO A 317 2.76 -56.36 7.06
N PRO A 318 1.74 -56.36 7.96
CA PRO A 318 0.36 -56.17 7.52
C PRO A 318 0.11 -54.77 6.95
N LEU A 319 0.76 -53.72 7.47
CA LEU A 319 0.67 -52.37 6.91
C LEU A 319 1.31 -52.28 5.52
N THR A 320 2.41 -53.00 5.28
CA THR A 320 3.05 -53.05 3.95
C THR A 320 2.15 -53.75 2.93
N LEU A 321 1.52 -54.87 3.31
CA LEU A 321 0.56 -55.56 2.44
C LEU A 321 -0.64 -54.67 2.12
N LEU A 322 -1.24 -54.04 3.14
CA LEU A 322 -2.35 -53.11 2.95
C LEU A 322 -1.96 -51.93 2.04
N TYR A 323 -0.77 -51.38 2.23
CA TYR A 323 -0.23 -50.32 1.38
C TYR A 323 -0.11 -50.77 -0.08
N LEU A 324 0.43 -51.97 -0.36
CA LEU A 324 0.56 -52.47 -1.73
C LEU A 324 -0.80 -52.72 -2.39
N LEU A 325 -1.78 -53.24 -1.64
CA LEU A 325 -3.15 -53.41 -2.14
C LEU A 325 -3.82 -52.06 -2.43
N MET A 326 -3.64 -51.07 -1.55
CA MET A 326 -4.14 -49.70 -1.77
C MET A 326 -3.45 -49.03 -2.96
N LEU A 327 -2.14 -49.24 -3.14
CA LEU A 327 -1.40 -48.71 -4.28
C LEU A 327 -1.94 -49.27 -5.60
N ALA A 328 -2.19 -50.57 -5.67
CA ALA A 328 -2.82 -51.21 -6.83
C ALA A 328 -4.25 -50.69 -7.06
N ALA A 329 -5.05 -50.55 -5.99
CA ALA A 329 -6.43 -50.06 -6.07
C ALA A 329 -6.52 -48.62 -6.60
N VAL A 330 -5.69 -47.71 -6.08
CA VAL A 330 -5.65 -46.30 -6.50
C VAL A 330 -5.15 -46.15 -7.94
N ASN A 331 -4.31 -47.07 -8.42
CA ASN A 331 -3.86 -47.13 -9.81
C ASN A 331 -4.81 -47.91 -10.74
N GLY A 332 -6.04 -48.19 -10.29
CA GLY A 332 -7.13 -48.65 -11.16
C GLY A 332 -7.24 -50.16 -11.36
N TRP A 333 -6.39 -50.97 -10.73
CA TRP A 333 -6.34 -52.43 -10.97
C TRP A 333 -7.66 -53.17 -10.66
N PHE A 334 -8.47 -52.64 -9.74
CA PHE A 334 -9.75 -53.22 -9.33
C PHE A 334 -10.98 -52.46 -9.84
N SER A 335 -10.79 -51.30 -10.47
CA SER A 335 -11.88 -50.46 -10.97
C SER A 335 -12.02 -50.48 -12.49
N HIS A 336 -10.96 -50.82 -13.23
CA HIS A 336 -10.95 -50.87 -14.69
C HIS A 336 -10.93 -52.31 -15.18
N ARG A 337 -11.40 -52.52 -16.41
CA ARG A 337 -11.44 -53.84 -17.04
C ARG A 337 -10.06 -54.21 -17.57
N TRP A 338 -9.62 -55.44 -17.31
CA TRP A 338 -8.39 -55.98 -17.87
C TRP A 338 -8.58 -56.39 -19.34
N LEU A 339 -7.68 -55.89 -20.19
CA LEU A 339 -7.64 -56.03 -21.64
C LEU A 339 -6.71 -57.17 -22.08
N GLY A 340 -6.85 -57.58 -23.35
CA GLY A 340 -6.07 -58.67 -23.94
C GLY A 340 -4.64 -58.27 -24.34
N LEU A 341 -3.81 -59.27 -24.68
CA LEU A 341 -2.40 -59.03 -25.03
C LEU A 341 -2.22 -58.18 -26.30
N SER A 342 -3.17 -58.25 -27.25
CA SER A 342 -3.14 -57.46 -28.48
C SER A 342 -3.34 -55.96 -28.22
N GLU A 343 -4.35 -55.62 -27.41
CA GLU A 343 -4.66 -54.23 -27.04
C GLU A 343 -3.52 -53.62 -26.20
N ALA A 344 -2.88 -54.42 -25.35
CA ALA A 344 -1.69 -54.02 -24.60
C ALA A 344 -0.49 -53.75 -25.51
N ALA A 345 -0.29 -54.53 -26.58
CA ALA A 345 0.76 -54.30 -27.56
C ALA A 345 0.52 -53.00 -28.35
N ASP A 346 -0.73 -52.74 -28.74
CA ASP A 346 -1.11 -51.49 -29.41
C ASP A 346 -0.85 -50.28 -28.49
N THR A 347 -1.28 -50.35 -27.23
CA THR A 347 -1.04 -49.30 -26.22
C THR A 347 0.46 -49.04 -26.02
N LEU A 348 1.29 -50.10 -26.00
CA LEU A 348 2.73 -49.98 -25.88
C LEU A 348 3.35 -49.25 -27.08
N THR A 349 2.88 -49.51 -28.30
CA THR A 349 3.39 -48.84 -29.51
C THR A 349 3.08 -47.34 -29.54
N GLN A 350 1.98 -46.94 -28.89
CA GLN A 350 1.57 -45.54 -28.76
C GLN A 350 2.20 -44.83 -27.55
N THR A 351 2.85 -45.58 -26.65
CA THR A 351 3.46 -45.03 -25.43
C THR A 351 4.70 -44.21 -25.77
N ARG A 352 4.75 -42.96 -25.27
CA ARG A 352 5.90 -42.07 -25.41
C ARG A 352 6.77 -42.13 -24.16
N PHE A 353 8.06 -42.41 -24.34
CA PHE A 353 9.03 -42.54 -23.25
C PHE A 353 9.76 -41.24 -22.89
N ILE A 354 9.30 -40.12 -23.43
CA ILE A 354 9.89 -38.80 -23.15
C ILE A 354 9.41 -38.35 -21.76
N PRO A 355 10.32 -38.02 -20.82
CA PRO A 355 9.93 -37.56 -19.49
C PRO A 355 9.02 -36.31 -19.55
N LEU A 356 7.97 -36.30 -18.73
CA LEU A 356 6.96 -35.24 -18.65
C LEU A 356 6.10 -35.05 -19.91
N TYR A 357 6.21 -35.92 -20.93
CA TYR A 357 5.42 -35.82 -22.16
C TYR A 357 3.92 -35.74 -21.89
N TYR A 358 3.39 -36.65 -21.07
CA TYR A 358 1.97 -36.68 -20.73
C TYR A 358 1.54 -35.52 -19.83
N HIS A 359 2.46 -34.92 -19.06
CA HIS A 359 2.18 -33.77 -18.22
C HIS A 359 2.02 -32.48 -19.06
N TYR A 360 2.62 -32.44 -20.26
CA TYR A 360 2.48 -31.31 -21.19
C TYR A 360 1.11 -31.25 -21.86
N TYR A 361 0.51 -32.39 -22.22
CA TYR A 361 -0.80 -32.44 -22.89
C TYR A 361 -1.99 -32.41 -21.91
N THR A 362 -1.77 -31.94 -20.68
CA THR A 362 -2.79 -31.78 -19.66
C THR A 362 -2.72 -30.35 -19.11
N THR A 363 -3.79 -29.89 -18.46
CA THR A 363 -3.74 -28.60 -17.76
C THR A 363 -2.66 -28.59 -16.69
N GLU A 364 -2.09 -27.43 -16.42
CA GLU A 364 -0.98 -27.25 -15.48
C GLU A 364 -1.37 -27.75 -14.08
N GLN A 365 -2.63 -27.51 -13.70
CA GLN A 365 -3.19 -27.99 -12.45
C GLN A 365 -3.25 -29.52 -12.40
N ALA A 366 -3.73 -30.18 -13.47
CA ALA A 366 -3.79 -31.63 -13.54
C ALA A 366 -2.39 -32.26 -13.51
N ALA A 367 -1.43 -31.67 -14.23
CA ALA A 367 -0.03 -32.08 -14.21
C ALA A 367 0.56 -31.99 -12.80
N LEU A 368 0.33 -30.88 -12.08
CA LEU A 368 0.84 -30.68 -10.72
C LEU A 368 0.20 -31.65 -9.71
N VAL A 369 -1.11 -31.90 -9.84
CA VAL A 369 -1.83 -32.89 -9.01
C VAL A 369 -1.33 -34.30 -9.30
N SER A 370 -1.12 -34.66 -10.57
CA SER A 370 -0.55 -35.95 -10.98
C SER A 370 0.83 -36.16 -10.35
N LEU A 371 1.76 -35.24 -10.59
CA LEU A 371 3.12 -35.25 -10.03
C LEU A 371 3.11 -35.44 -8.51
N THR A 372 2.27 -34.67 -7.81
CA THR A 372 2.16 -34.71 -6.35
C THR A 372 1.54 -36.01 -5.87
N SER A 373 0.48 -36.49 -6.52
CA SER A 373 -0.19 -37.75 -6.17
C SER A 373 0.75 -38.94 -6.29
N VAL A 374 1.50 -39.04 -7.39
CA VAL A 374 2.50 -40.09 -7.60
C VAL A 374 3.61 -39.97 -6.56
N ALA A 375 4.14 -38.77 -6.31
CA ALA A 375 5.15 -38.58 -5.28
C ALA A 375 4.65 -39.06 -3.90
N LEU A 376 3.42 -38.70 -3.51
CA LEU A 376 2.79 -39.10 -2.25
C LEU A 376 2.59 -40.62 -2.15
N MET A 377 2.17 -41.28 -3.23
CA MET A 377 1.94 -42.72 -3.28
C MET A 377 3.20 -43.52 -2.91
N TYR A 378 4.39 -43.05 -3.28
CA TYR A 378 5.65 -43.77 -3.04
C TYR A 378 6.45 -43.31 -1.82
N LEU A 379 6.03 -42.25 -1.10
CA LEU A 379 6.62 -41.84 0.20
C LEU A 379 6.75 -43.01 1.20
N PRO A 380 5.75 -43.91 1.37
CA PRO A 380 5.82 -44.98 2.36
C PRO A 380 7.00 -45.94 2.16
N LEU A 381 7.48 -46.14 0.92
CA LEU A 381 8.67 -46.95 0.67
C LEU A 381 9.94 -46.31 1.23
N GLY A 382 10.04 -44.99 1.19
CA GLY A 382 11.12 -44.23 1.84
C GLY A 382 11.07 -44.36 3.37
N LEU A 383 9.87 -44.34 3.95
CA LEU A 383 9.68 -44.56 5.39
C LEU A 383 10.03 -46.01 5.80
N LEU A 384 9.59 -47.00 5.02
CA LEU A 384 9.85 -48.43 5.27
C LEU A 384 11.35 -48.76 5.22
N THR A 385 12.09 -48.17 4.27
CA THR A 385 13.55 -48.34 4.19
C THR A 385 14.28 -47.69 5.36
N TRP A 386 13.83 -46.51 5.82
CA TRP A 386 14.35 -45.89 7.04
C TRP A 386 14.07 -46.74 8.29
N LEU A 387 12.84 -47.27 8.42
CA LEU A 387 12.47 -48.19 9.52
C LEU A 387 13.32 -49.48 9.52
N ASN A 388 13.78 -49.93 8.35
CA ASN A 388 14.71 -51.06 8.21
C ASN A 388 16.18 -50.70 8.41
N ARG A 389 16.50 -49.43 8.71
CA ARG A 389 17.87 -48.89 8.80
C ARG A 389 18.70 -49.08 7.52
N GLN A 390 18.04 -49.17 6.37
CA GLN A 390 18.71 -49.32 5.07
C GLN A 390 19.18 -47.95 4.53
N PRO A 391 20.19 -47.93 3.63
CA PRO A 391 20.62 -46.67 3.01
C PRO A 391 19.57 -46.17 2.00
N PRO A 392 19.42 -44.83 1.80
CA PRO A 392 18.40 -44.26 0.91
C PRO A 392 18.40 -44.81 -0.52
N ARG A 393 19.55 -45.28 -1.03
CA ARG A 393 19.66 -45.96 -2.34
C ARG A 393 18.77 -47.20 -2.46
N VAL A 394 18.48 -47.88 -1.35
CA VAL A 394 17.57 -49.03 -1.37
C VAL A 394 16.12 -48.57 -1.58
N ALA A 395 15.75 -47.39 -1.09
CA ALA A 395 14.41 -46.82 -1.32
C ALA A 395 14.19 -46.53 -2.81
N PHE A 396 15.21 -46.03 -3.50
CA PHE A 396 15.20 -45.81 -4.94
C PHE A 396 14.88 -47.11 -5.68
N TRP A 397 15.67 -48.17 -5.48
CA TRP A 397 15.47 -49.44 -6.18
C TRP A 397 14.18 -50.16 -5.77
N LEU A 398 13.79 -50.09 -4.49
CA LEU A 398 12.54 -50.67 -4.02
C LEU A 398 11.34 -50.00 -4.68
N ALA A 399 11.35 -48.66 -4.80
CA ALA A 399 10.32 -47.94 -5.53
C ALA A 399 10.31 -48.29 -7.02
N ALA A 400 11.48 -48.47 -7.65
CA ALA A 400 11.55 -48.91 -9.04
C ALA A 400 10.90 -50.29 -9.24
N ILE A 401 11.19 -51.25 -8.35
CA ILE A 401 10.64 -52.61 -8.40
C ILE A 401 9.13 -52.62 -8.16
N VAL A 402 8.61 -51.73 -7.31
CA VAL A 402 7.16 -51.66 -7.03
C VAL A 402 6.41 -50.88 -8.10
N ALA A 403 6.98 -49.77 -8.58
CA ALA A 403 6.33 -48.90 -9.57
C ALA A 403 6.33 -49.50 -10.97
N MET A 404 7.35 -50.30 -11.34
CA MET A 404 7.41 -50.92 -12.67
C MET A 404 6.19 -51.81 -12.95
N PRO A 405 5.80 -52.79 -12.10
CA PRO A 405 4.58 -53.57 -12.32
C PRO A 405 3.30 -52.72 -12.35
N ILE A 406 3.23 -51.66 -11.54
CA ILE A 406 2.07 -50.76 -11.50
C ILE A 406 1.91 -50.03 -12.83
N GLU A 407 2.98 -49.43 -13.36
CA GLU A 407 2.95 -48.72 -14.65
C GLU A 407 2.80 -49.69 -15.82
N THR A 408 3.52 -50.82 -15.84
CA THR A 408 3.36 -51.84 -16.88
C THR A 408 1.95 -52.45 -16.87
N GLY A 409 1.33 -52.58 -15.69
CA GLY A 409 -0.05 -53.06 -15.56
C GLY A 409 -1.07 -52.18 -16.28
N LYS A 410 -0.80 -50.87 -16.43
CA LYS A 410 -1.70 -49.94 -17.14
C LYS A 410 -1.81 -50.24 -18.63
N LEU A 411 -0.85 -50.95 -19.23
CA LEU A 411 -0.97 -51.47 -20.61
C LEU A 411 -2.18 -52.39 -20.78
N PHE A 412 -2.60 -53.06 -19.71
CA PHE A 412 -3.68 -54.03 -19.72
C PHE A 412 -4.98 -53.47 -19.14
N LEU A 413 -5.09 -52.17 -18.85
CA LEU A 413 -6.30 -51.60 -18.25
C LEU A 413 -6.99 -50.69 -19.25
N SER A 414 -8.33 -50.81 -19.36
CA SER A 414 -9.12 -49.91 -20.21
C SER A 414 -8.97 -48.45 -19.75
N ASP A 415 -8.89 -47.52 -20.70
CA ASP A 415 -8.88 -46.07 -20.49
C ASP A 415 -7.67 -45.52 -19.69
N LEU A 416 -6.64 -46.32 -19.48
CA LEU A 416 -5.39 -45.92 -18.81
C LEU A 416 -4.18 -46.12 -19.74
N HIS A 417 -3.16 -45.28 -19.55
CA HIS A 417 -1.90 -45.36 -20.28
C HIS A 417 -0.72 -45.37 -19.30
N PRO A 418 0.37 -46.11 -19.58
CA PRO A 418 1.58 -46.06 -18.78
C PRO A 418 2.28 -44.71 -18.93
N ASP A 419 2.75 -44.13 -17.81
CA ASP A 419 3.60 -42.94 -17.83
C ASP A 419 5.00 -43.28 -17.26
N PRO A 420 6.03 -43.39 -18.11
CA PRO A 420 7.41 -43.65 -17.67
C PRO A 420 7.94 -42.61 -16.67
N THR A 421 7.41 -41.38 -16.71
CA THR A 421 7.76 -40.31 -15.76
C THR A 421 7.39 -40.68 -14.33
N ASN A 422 6.31 -41.44 -14.13
CA ASN A 422 5.88 -41.87 -12.80
C ASN A 422 6.93 -42.75 -12.12
N LEU A 423 7.70 -43.54 -12.88
CA LEU A 423 8.80 -44.34 -12.35
C LEU A 423 9.93 -43.45 -11.79
N LEU A 424 10.25 -42.35 -12.49
CA LEU A 424 11.23 -41.36 -12.02
C LEU A 424 10.72 -40.64 -10.77
N ILE A 425 9.47 -40.20 -10.77
CA ILE A 425 8.84 -39.52 -9.62
C ILE A 425 8.81 -40.44 -8.40
N ALA A 426 8.39 -41.70 -8.59
CA ALA A 426 8.32 -42.71 -7.53
C ALA A 426 9.69 -42.96 -6.87
N THR A 427 10.71 -43.18 -7.69
CA THR A 427 12.07 -43.51 -7.24
C THR A 427 12.75 -42.34 -6.53
N LEU A 428 12.60 -41.12 -7.06
CA LEU A 428 13.12 -39.90 -6.44
C LEU A 428 12.38 -39.54 -5.15
N SER A 429 11.05 -39.70 -5.11
CA SER A 429 10.23 -39.45 -3.92
C SER A 429 10.62 -40.38 -2.76
N ALA A 430 10.72 -41.69 -3.03
CA ALA A 430 11.10 -42.67 -2.02
C ALA A 430 12.54 -42.45 -1.51
N TRP A 431 13.48 -42.18 -2.42
CA TRP A 431 14.86 -41.83 -2.07
C TRP A 431 14.93 -40.55 -1.21
N GLY A 432 14.27 -39.48 -1.65
CA GLY A 432 14.25 -38.18 -0.98
C GLY A 432 13.69 -38.28 0.43
N THR A 433 12.61 -39.05 0.60
CA THR A 433 12.00 -39.33 1.91
C THR A 433 12.97 -40.06 2.84
N ALA A 434 13.60 -41.15 2.37
CA ALA A 434 14.56 -41.91 3.18
C ALA A 434 15.79 -41.06 3.54
N ALA A 435 16.28 -40.24 2.61
CA ALA A 435 17.40 -39.33 2.83
C ALA A 435 17.06 -38.24 3.86
N LEU A 436 15.89 -37.61 3.72
CA LEU A 436 15.42 -36.55 4.60
C LEU A 436 15.22 -37.05 6.04
N ILE A 437 14.46 -38.13 6.24
CA ILE A 437 14.17 -38.68 7.58
C ILE A 437 15.47 -39.13 8.26
N LYS A 438 16.38 -39.80 7.51
CA LYS A 438 17.69 -40.19 8.02
C LYS A 438 18.53 -38.99 8.46
N HIS A 439 18.54 -37.91 7.69
CA HIS A 439 19.24 -36.67 8.04
C HIS A 439 18.65 -36.01 9.30
N LEU A 440 17.31 -35.94 9.38
CA LEU A 440 16.61 -35.38 10.54
C LEU A 440 16.91 -36.22 11.81
N THR A 441 16.82 -37.54 11.76
CA THR A 441 17.08 -38.36 12.96
C THR A 441 18.52 -38.26 13.49
N ARG A 442 19.52 -37.97 12.64
CA ARG A 442 20.93 -37.81 13.05
C ARG A 442 21.18 -36.50 13.79
N LEU A 443 20.57 -35.41 13.35
CA LEU A 443 20.77 -34.08 13.93
C LEU A 443 20.04 -33.90 15.27
N GLU A 444 19.01 -34.72 15.58
CA GLU A 444 18.33 -34.68 16.89
C GLU A 444 19.14 -35.37 18.00
N ALA A 445 19.98 -36.35 17.65
CA ALA A 445 20.80 -37.10 18.61
C ALA A 445 22.02 -36.32 19.18
N SER A 446 22.29 -35.09 18.70
CA SER A 446 23.58 -34.40 18.91
C SER A 446 23.59 -33.20 19.89
N HIS A 447 22.52 -32.90 20.65
CA HIS A 447 22.45 -31.68 21.47
C HIS A 447 21.93 -31.85 22.93
N PRO A 448 22.77 -31.61 23.97
CA PRO A 448 22.34 -31.31 25.35
C PRO A 448 22.12 -29.80 25.57
N ALA A 449 21.14 -29.41 26.39
CA ALA A 449 20.69 -28.04 26.58
C ALA A 449 21.44 -27.27 27.69
N GLN A 450 21.95 -26.07 27.39
CA GLN A 450 22.47 -25.09 28.37
C GLN A 450 21.51 -23.90 28.51
N ARG A 451 21.17 -23.55 29.77
CA ARG A 451 20.45 -22.33 30.18
C ARG A 451 21.46 -21.25 30.54
N THR A 452 21.16 -19.99 30.22
CA THR A 452 21.98 -18.83 30.64
C THR A 452 21.09 -17.71 31.18
N GLU A 453 21.50 -17.17 32.32
CA GLU A 453 20.91 -16.05 33.08
C GLU A 453 21.35 -14.68 32.51
N THR A 454 20.59 -13.63 32.82
CA THR A 454 20.84 -12.23 32.43
C THR A 454 21.04 -11.34 33.65
N PRO A 455 22.02 -10.40 33.67
CA PRO A 455 22.11 -9.36 34.69
C PRO A 455 21.54 -8.00 34.25
N SER A 456 20.99 -7.31 35.25
CA SER A 456 20.37 -5.97 35.28
C SER A 456 21.40 -4.83 35.43
N GLY A 457 21.07 -3.62 34.96
CA GLY A 457 21.82 -2.38 35.25
C GLY A 457 20.95 -1.12 35.19
N GLU A 458 21.15 -0.23 36.18
CA GLU A 458 20.44 1.02 36.53
C GLU A 458 20.72 2.24 35.60
N PRO A 459 19.93 3.35 35.71
CA PRO A 459 19.99 4.51 34.81
C PRO A 459 20.82 5.71 35.36
N PRO A 460 21.34 6.62 34.50
CA PRO A 460 22.18 7.75 34.93
C PRO A 460 21.45 9.11 35.02
N GLU A 461 22.07 9.99 35.81
CA GLU A 461 21.68 11.35 36.25
C GLU A 461 21.67 12.45 35.17
N THR A 462 21.10 13.60 35.53
CA THR A 462 20.82 14.78 34.67
C THR A 462 21.79 15.95 34.94
N PRO A 463 22.19 16.77 33.93
CA PRO A 463 22.95 18.00 34.16
C PRO A 463 22.13 19.31 33.95
N HIS A 464 22.55 20.31 34.72
CA HIS A 464 22.04 21.68 34.88
C HIS A 464 21.78 22.51 33.59
N ALA A 465 20.76 23.38 33.67
CA ALA A 465 20.36 24.33 32.63
C ALA A 465 20.62 25.80 33.02
N ALA A 466 20.92 26.62 32.01
CA ALA A 466 21.05 28.07 32.06
C ALA A 466 19.69 28.80 32.13
N ASN A 467 19.73 30.08 32.52
CA ASN A 467 18.63 30.91 33.02
C ASN A 467 17.40 31.06 32.05
N PRO A 468 16.20 30.53 32.37
CA PRO A 468 15.05 30.36 31.46
C PRO A 468 14.07 31.54 31.34
N ARG A 469 14.20 32.60 32.15
CA ARG A 469 13.08 33.53 32.43
C ARG A 469 12.65 34.46 31.28
N TYR A 470 13.56 34.87 30.38
CA TYR A 470 13.26 35.82 29.29
C TYR A 470 12.50 35.19 28.11
N ARG A 471 12.88 33.97 27.70
CA ARG A 471 12.25 33.27 26.56
C ARG A 471 10.80 32.91 26.83
N GLU A 472 10.48 32.61 28.08
CA GLU A 472 9.12 32.32 28.51
C GLU A 472 8.24 33.57 28.46
N LEU A 473 8.72 34.72 28.98
CA LEU A 473 7.97 35.98 28.91
C LEU A 473 7.63 36.39 27.47
N LEU A 474 8.58 36.24 26.54
CA LEU A 474 8.35 36.50 25.12
C LEU A 474 7.25 35.58 24.54
N ALA A 475 7.30 34.29 24.84
CA ALA A 475 6.34 33.31 24.33
C ALA A 475 4.92 33.55 24.87
N ALA A 476 4.79 33.91 26.15
CA ALA A 476 3.52 34.28 26.75
C ALA A 476 2.97 35.57 26.12
N GLY A 477 3.81 36.60 25.97
CA GLY A 477 3.44 37.86 25.32
C GLY A 477 2.97 37.67 23.88
N LEU A 478 3.68 36.87 23.07
CA LEU A 478 3.29 36.60 21.69
C LEU A 478 1.98 35.80 21.60
N SER A 479 1.76 34.84 22.50
CA SER A 479 0.51 34.06 22.53
C SER A 479 -0.70 34.94 22.87
N LEU A 480 -0.54 35.86 23.83
CA LEU A 480 -1.56 36.86 24.17
C LEU A 480 -1.79 37.84 23.02
N ALA A 481 -0.72 38.27 22.33
CA ALA A 481 -0.83 39.14 21.16
C ALA A 481 -1.57 38.45 20.01
N CYS A 482 -1.30 37.16 19.75
CA CYS A 482 -2.03 36.39 18.73
C CYS A 482 -3.52 36.29 19.07
N ALA A 483 -3.86 35.93 20.31
CA ALA A 483 -5.25 35.85 20.75
C ALA A 483 -5.96 37.21 20.72
N GLY A 484 -5.27 38.28 21.12
CA GLY A 484 -5.75 39.65 21.02
C GLY A 484 -6.01 40.06 19.57
N TRP A 485 -5.07 39.77 18.67
CA TRP A 485 -5.23 40.04 17.24
C TRP A 485 -6.42 39.28 16.65
N VAL A 486 -6.54 37.97 16.91
CA VAL A 486 -7.70 37.17 16.48
C VAL A 486 -9.01 37.73 17.00
N SER A 487 -9.05 38.22 18.25
CA SER A 487 -10.28 38.79 18.83
C SER A 487 -10.76 40.07 18.14
N ILE A 488 -9.87 40.77 17.45
CA ILE A 488 -10.13 42.04 16.75
C ILE A 488 -10.36 41.81 15.25
N ASP A 489 -9.51 41.01 14.64
CA ASP A 489 -9.36 40.95 13.18
C ASP A 489 -10.05 39.73 12.55
N PHE A 490 -10.21 38.60 13.25
CA PHE A 490 -10.72 37.39 12.60
C PHE A 490 -12.24 37.47 12.32
N PRO A 491 -12.71 37.20 11.09
CA PRO A 491 -14.06 37.56 10.67
C PRO A 491 -15.16 36.59 11.12
N TYR A 492 -14.80 35.40 11.63
CA TYR A 492 -15.79 34.37 12.01
C TYR A 492 -15.61 33.87 13.44
N HIS A 493 -16.57 34.21 14.32
CA HIS A 493 -16.53 33.91 15.75
C HIS A 493 -15.17 34.22 16.44
N PRO A 494 -14.64 35.45 16.31
CA PRO A 494 -13.30 35.82 16.79
C PRO A 494 -13.07 35.55 18.28
N LEU A 495 -14.06 35.89 19.12
CA LEU A 495 -13.96 35.69 20.58
C LEU A 495 -13.88 34.22 20.97
N LEU A 496 -14.64 33.35 20.28
CA LEU A 496 -14.59 31.91 20.52
C LEU A 496 -13.24 31.34 20.10
N LEU A 497 -12.75 31.70 18.91
CA LEU A 497 -11.45 31.26 18.42
C LEU A 497 -10.31 31.74 19.33
N ALA A 498 -10.33 33.01 19.75
CA ALA A 498 -9.35 33.56 20.70
C ALA A 498 -9.38 32.80 22.04
N GLY A 499 -10.57 32.52 22.59
CA GLY A 499 -10.73 31.71 23.81
C GLY A 499 -10.16 30.29 23.66
N LEU A 500 -10.42 29.64 22.53
CA LEU A 500 -9.87 28.31 22.21
C LEU A 500 -8.35 28.34 22.05
N LEU A 501 -7.79 29.35 21.39
CA LEU A 501 -6.34 29.53 21.24
C LEU A 501 -5.65 29.81 22.58
N LEU A 502 -6.28 30.56 23.49
CA LEU A 502 -5.76 30.78 24.85
C LEU A 502 -5.81 29.50 25.70
N ALA A 503 -6.91 28.75 25.62
CA ALA A 503 -7.02 27.45 26.28
C ALA A 503 -5.97 26.47 25.74
N TYR A 504 -5.76 26.47 24.42
CA TYR A 504 -4.72 25.70 23.75
C TYR A 504 -3.31 26.12 24.22
N ALA A 505 -2.99 27.41 24.16
CA ALA A 505 -1.72 27.98 24.60
C ALA A 505 -1.41 27.59 26.05
N THR A 506 -2.39 27.71 26.94
CA THR A 506 -2.28 27.32 28.36
C THR A 506 -2.02 25.81 28.50
N THR A 507 -2.71 24.99 27.71
CA THR A 507 -2.54 23.53 27.72
C THR A 507 -1.12 23.12 27.30
N ILE A 508 -0.62 23.68 26.20
CA ILE A 508 0.74 23.37 25.73
C ILE A 508 1.82 24.07 26.56
N TRP A 509 1.50 25.15 27.25
CA TRP A 509 2.40 25.79 28.21
C TRP A 509 2.73 24.84 29.37
N HIS A 510 1.71 24.16 29.90
CA HIS A 510 1.89 23.16 30.95
C HIS A 510 2.42 21.82 30.42
N ARG A 511 2.08 21.45 29.19
CA ARG A 511 2.53 20.20 28.56
C ARG A 511 2.94 20.41 27.10
N PRO A 512 4.17 20.92 26.84
CA PRO A 512 4.62 21.25 25.48
C PRO A 512 4.58 20.08 24.50
N ARG A 513 4.67 18.84 24.99
CA ARG A 513 4.57 17.63 24.15
C ARG A 513 3.22 17.50 23.41
N LEU A 514 2.16 18.17 23.88
CA LEU A 514 0.83 18.06 23.30
C LEU A 514 0.71 18.76 21.94
N ILE A 515 1.68 19.60 21.54
CA ILE A 515 1.71 20.13 20.16
C ILE A 515 1.65 18.99 19.13
N TRP A 516 2.28 17.85 19.44
CA TRP A 516 2.33 16.69 18.56
C TRP A 516 0.99 15.97 18.46
N PHE A 517 0.10 16.14 19.43
CA PHE A 517 -1.28 15.70 19.31
C PHE A 517 -2.12 16.71 18.53
N PHE A 518 -2.08 17.99 18.94
CA PHE A 518 -2.98 19.00 18.38
C PHE A 518 -2.69 19.32 16.92
N ILE A 519 -1.43 19.48 16.51
CA ILE A 519 -1.10 19.83 15.11
C ILE A 519 -1.71 18.85 14.11
N PRO A 520 -1.42 17.53 14.14
CA PRO A 520 -2.03 16.59 13.19
C PRO A 520 -3.53 16.36 13.38
N ALA A 521 -4.07 16.64 14.59
CA ALA A 521 -5.51 16.53 14.88
C ALA A 521 -6.31 17.69 14.28
N THR A 522 -5.80 18.91 14.41
CA THR A 522 -6.49 20.13 13.94
C THR A 522 -6.17 20.44 12.49
N LEU A 523 -5.10 19.90 11.91
CA LEU A 523 -4.73 20.11 10.51
C LEU A 523 -5.90 19.96 9.52
N PRO A 524 -6.69 18.86 9.56
CA PRO A 524 -7.86 18.74 8.70
C PRO A 524 -9.16 19.33 9.28
N LEU A 525 -9.22 19.68 10.57
CA LEU A 525 -10.49 20.03 11.24
C LEU A 525 -10.66 21.52 11.54
N LEU A 526 -9.54 22.24 11.63
CA LEU A 526 -9.53 23.67 11.92
C LEU A 526 -9.35 24.40 10.59
N ASP A 527 -10.35 24.30 9.72
CA ASP A 527 -10.39 24.86 8.36
C ASP A 527 -11.66 25.68 8.13
N PHE A 528 -11.62 26.96 8.50
CA PHE A 528 -12.76 27.87 8.48
C PHE A 528 -12.78 28.80 7.27
N ALA A 529 -11.92 28.58 6.26
CA ALA A 529 -11.89 29.41 5.05
C ALA A 529 -13.28 29.58 4.38
N PRO A 530 -14.16 28.55 4.29
CA PRO A 530 -15.48 28.70 3.68
C PRO A 530 -16.43 29.66 4.42
N TRP A 531 -16.17 29.96 5.69
CA TRP A 531 -16.95 30.92 6.50
C TRP A 531 -16.22 32.24 6.74
N SER A 532 -14.89 32.20 6.85
CA SER A 532 -14.07 33.37 7.15
C SER A 532 -13.65 34.13 5.89
N GLY A 533 -13.56 33.46 4.73
CA GLY A 533 -12.93 33.98 3.52
C GLY A 533 -11.39 33.96 3.55
N ARG A 534 -10.78 33.56 4.67
CA ARG A 534 -9.31 33.64 4.87
C ARG A 534 -8.63 32.29 4.59
N PHE A 535 -7.73 32.27 3.61
CA PHE A 535 -6.94 31.08 3.25
C PHE A 535 -5.43 31.35 3.07
N TYR A 536 -5.00 32.63 3.16
CA TYR A 536 -3.58 33.01 3.17
C TYR A 536 -2.95 32.91 4.55
N TRP A 537 -3.64 33.47 5.54
CA TRP A 537 -3.33 33.36 6.96
C TRP A 537 -4.61 32.99 7.70
N ASP A 538 -4.67 31.76 8.19
CA ASP A 538 -5.88 31.14 8.72
C ASP A 538 -5.75 30.79 10.22
N GLU A 539 -6.82 30.27 10.79
CA GLU A 539 -6.89 29.80 12.18
C GLU A 539 -5.84 28.75 12.54
N PHE A 540 -5.42 27.89 11.60
CA PHE A 540 -4.42 26.86 11.82
C PHE A 540 -3.01 27.47 11.86
N ASP A 541 -2.74 28.53 11.11
CA ASP A 541 -1.48 29.27 11.18
C ASP A 541 -1.25 29.89 12.58
N TYR A 542 -2.30 30.45 13.21
CA TYR A 542 -2.20 30.93 14.59
C TYR A 542 -1.87 29.81 15.58
N LEU A 543 -2.51 28.64 15.43
CA LEU A 543 -2.21 27.46 16.25
C LEU A 543 -0.75 27.01 16.07
N LEU A 544 -0.26 26.96 14.83
CA LEU A 544 1.12 26.61 14.52
C LEU A 544 2.12 27.61 15.11
N LEU A 545 1.86 28.91 14.99
CA LEU A 545 2.73 29.95 15.53
C LEU A 545 2.85 29.84 17.06
N ILE A 546 1.71 29.70 17.76
CA ILE A 546 1.66 29.48 19.22
C ILE A 546 2.41 28.19 19.59
N SER A 547 2.22 27.11 18.82
CA SER A 547 2.91 25.83 19.02
C SER A 547 4.42 25.99 18.97
N ILE A 548 4.93 26.61 17.90
CA ILE A 548 6.36 26.79 17.65
C ILE A 548 6.94 27.66 18.75
N VAL A 549 6.35 28.81 19.04
CA VAL A 549 6.88 29.79 20.00
C VAL A 549 6.94 29.22 21.42
N ILE A 550 5.87 28.59 21.90
CA ILE A 550 5.86 27.96 23.23
C ILE A 550 6.85 26.79 23.27
N ALA A 551 6.87 25.91 22.27
CA ALA A 551 7.77 24.77 22.25
C ALA A 551 9.26 25.17 22.19
N TRP A 552 9.61 26.19 21.41
CA TRP A 552 10.97 26.72 21.33
C TRP A 552 11.44 27.39 22.62
N SER A 553 10.52 27.99 23.39
CA SER A 553 10.84 28.59 24.68
C SER A 553 11.01 27.56 25.79
N LYS A 554 10.16 26.51 25.82
CA LYS A 554 10.07 25.54 26.93
C LYS A 554 10.95 24.31 26.77
N VAL A 555 11.33 23.91 25.56
CA VAL A 555 12.09 22.67 25.32
C VAL A 555 13.59 22.97 25.24
N PRO A 556 14.40 22.52 26.23
CA PRO A 556 15.81 22.84 26.26
C PRO A 556 16.59 22.12 25.16
N THR A 557 17.65 22.77 24.67
CA THR A 557 18.66 22.14 23.82
C THR A 557 19.69 21.43 24.68
N LYS A 558 19.87 20.11 24.55
CA LYS A 558 20.98 19.40 25.20
C LYS A 558 22.33 19.90 24.65
N SER A 559 23.31 20.08 25.52
CA SER A 559 24.63 20.70 25.24
C SER A 559 25.59 19.83 24.42
N LYS A 560 25.39 18.51 24.37
CA LYS A 560 26.13 17.60 23.48
C LYS A 560 25.16 16.90 22.54
N PRO A 561 25.07 17.32 21.26
CA PRO A 561 24.27 16.59 20.30
C PRO A 561 24.90 15.20 20.05
N PRO A 562 24.10 14.13 19.89
CA PRO A 562 24.58 12.92 19.25
C PRO A 562 25.16 13.27 17.87
N SER A 563 25.98 12.40 17.28
CA SER A 563 26.60 12.64 15.97
C SER A 563 25.57 13.15 14.96
N ARG A 564 25.72 14.42 14.55
CA ARG A 564 24.81 15.08 13.62
C ARG A 564 24.94 14.42 12.26
N ASP A 565 23.80 14.06 11.69
CA ASP A 565 23.73 13.60 10.31
C ASP A 565 23.76 14.84 9.40
N LEU A 566 24.97 15.38 9.25
CA LEU A 566 25.19 16.67 8.60
C LEU A 566 24.67 16.67 7.17
N SER A 567 24.81 15.55 6.44
CA SER A 567 24.34 15.45 5.06
C SER A 567 22.82 15.55 4.96
N TRP A 568 22.08 14.91 5.88
CA TRP A 568 20.61 15.04 5.91
C TRP A 568 20.15 16.44 6.33
N GLU A 569 20.86 17.08 7.28
CA GLU A 569 20.57 18.46 7.67
C GLU A 569 20.84 19.46 6.53
N TRP A 570 21.94 19.29 5.80
CA TRP A 570 22.23 20.07 4.59
C TRP A 570 21.18 19.86 3.51
N ALA A 571 20.71 18.63 3.30
CA ALA A 571 19.68 18.34 2.32
C ALA A 571 18.34 19.03 2.65
N LEU A 572 17.93 19.03 3.92
CA LEU A 572 16.77 19.79 4.40
C LEU A 572 16.99 21.32 4.33
N GLY A 573 18.22 21.79 4.57
CA GLY A 573 18.58 23.19 4.41
C GLY A 573 18.53 23.67 2.95
N LEU A 574 18.97 22.82 2.01
CA LEU A 574 18.86 23.06 0.58
C LEU A 574 17.40 23.12 0.13
N LEU A 575 16.53 22.25 0.66
CA LEU A 575 15.09 22.33 0.44
C LEU A 575 14.53 23.68 0.91
N ALA A 576 14.91 24.13 2.11
CA ALA A 576 14.49 25.42 2.65
C ALA A 576 14.95 26.58 1.76
N ALA A 577 16.20 26.56 1.33
CA ALA A 577 16.79 27.58 0.47
C ALA A 577 16.11 27.62 -0.92
N LEU A 578 15.79 26.46 -1.48
CA LEU A 578 15.08 26.35 -2.76
C LEU A 578 13.67 26.92 -2.66
N PHE A 579 12.88 26.56 -1.64
CA PHE A 579 11.54 27.13 -1.44
C PHE A 579 11.59 28.63 -1.13
N ALA A 580 12.60 29.10 -0.38
CA ALA A 580 12.82 30.53 -0.16
C ALA A 580 13.11 31.27 -1.47
N LEU A 581 14.00 30.71 -2.30
CA LEU A 581 14.34 31.27 -3.60
C LEU A 581 13.12 31.28 -4.54
N GLY A 582 12.35 30.18 -4.58
CA GLY A 582 11.12 30.07 -5.34
C GLY A 582 10.06 31.08 -4.91
N ALA A 583 9.88 31.28 -3.60
CA ALA A 583 8.96 32.29 -3.07
C ALA A 583 9.44 33.72 -3.38
N LEU A 584 10.74 34.02 -3.20
CA LEU A 584 11.32 35.32 -3.57
C LEU A 584 11.17 35.61 -5.08
N ARG A 585 11.30 34.57 -5.92
CA ARG A 585 11.08 34.67 -7.35
C ARG A 585 9.60 34.86 -7.71
N GLY A 586 8.70 34.17 -7.01
CA GLY A 586 7.24 34.38 -7.15
C GLY A 586 6.80 35.79 -6.74
N LEU A 587 7.54 36.42 -5.82
CA LEU A 587 7.35 37.83 -5.45
C LEU A 587 7.99 38.82 -6.45
N ALA A 588 8.70 38.38 -7.48
CA ALA A 588 9.32 39.30 -8.43
C ALA A 588 8.23 40.09 -9.20
N GLY A 589 8.36 41.43 -9.23
CA GLY A 589 7.33 42.32 -9.78
C GLY A 589 6.30 42.80 -8.76
N LEU A 590 6.68 42.97 -7.48
CA LEU A 590 5.80 43.52 -6.43
C LEU A 590 5.14 44.84 -6.87
N ASP A 591 3.82 44.81 -7.01
CA ASP A 591 3.00 46.02 -6.91
C ASP A 591 2.84 46.42 -5.42
N ALA A 592 2.42 47.66 -5.18
CA ALA A 592 2.06 48.11 -3.83
C ALA A 592 0.99 47.19 -3.21
N PHE A 593 0.94 47.10 -1.87
CA PHE A 593 -0.12 46.35 -1.18
C PHE A 593 -1.50 46.79 -1.67
N THR A 594 -2.22 45.88 -2.32
CA THR A 594 -3.57 46.11 -2.84
C THR A 594 -4.58 45.33 -2.00
N PRO A 595 -5.88 45.67 -2.08
CA PRO A 595 -6.94 44.87 -1.45
C PRO A 595 -6.97 43.39 -1.90
N ASN A 596 -6.32 43.05 -3.02
CA ASN A 596 -6.26 41.69 -3.59
C ASN A 596 -5.09 40.85 -3.07
N THR A 597 -4.16 41.45 -2.33
CA THR A 597 -2.89 40.82 -1.95
C THR A 597 -3.06 39.48 -1.23
N PHE A 598 -4.07 39.34 -0.37
CA PHE A 598 -4.33 38.14 0.44
C PHE A 598 -5.68 37.47 0.17
N SER A 599 -6.33 37.80 -0.95
CA SER A 599 -7.68 37.32 -1.27
C SER A 599 -7.80 36.61 -2.62
N SER A 600 -6.76 36.65 -3.45
CA SER A 600 -6.76 36.02 -4.78
C SER A 600 -5.53 35.14 -5.01
N TYR A 601 -5.68 34.04 -5.77
CA TYR A 601 -4.55 33.22 -6.23
C TYR A 601 -3.70 33.89 -7.31
N TYR A 602 -4.21 34.96 -7.92
CA TYR A 602 -3.45 35.75 -8.89
C TYR A 602 -2.43 36.69 -8.22
N SER A 603 -2.46 36.78 -6.89
CA SER A 603 -1.50 37.59 -6.14
C SER A 603 -0.11 36.92 -6.14
N PRO A 604 0.98 37.69 -6.35
CA PRO A 604 2.36 37.22 -6.18
C PRO A 604 2.63 36.61 -4.79
N PHE A 605 1.83 36.99 -3.78
CA PHE A 605 1.95 36.46 -2.42
C PHE A 605 1.51 35.00 -2.30
N ASN A 606 0.84 34.42 -3.31
CA ASN A 606 0.44 33.02 -3.30
C ASN A 606 1.66 32.09 -3.12
N GLY A 607 2.84 32.48 -3.62
CA GLY A 607 4.08 31.76 -3.37
C GLY A 607 4.46 31.67 -1.89
N LEU A 608 4.22 32.73 -1.10
CA LEU A 608 4.42 32.70 0.35
C LEU A 608 3.41 31.80 1.03
N ARG A 609 2.15 31.80 0.56
CA ARG A 609 1.10 30.90 1.05
C ARG A 609 1.53 29.45 0.90
N GLN A 610 2.02 29.04 -0.28
CA GLN A 610 2.48 27.68 -0.52
C GLN A 610 3.74 27.34 0.30
N ALA A 611 4.71 28.26 0.36
CA ALA A 611 5.99 28.04 1.04
C ALA A 611 5.85 27.87 2.57
N LYS A 612 4.84 28.51 3.20
CA LYS A 612 4.68 28.50 4.66
C LYS A 612 4.58 27.08 5.23
N GLY A 613 3.96 26.16 4.50
CA GLY A 613 3.81 24.76 4.92
C GLY A 613 5.15 24.04 5.06
N VAL A 614 6.04 24.23 4.08
CA VAL A 614 7.40 23.66 4.08
C VAL A 614 8.24 24.26 5.21
N PHE A 615 8.22 25.59 5.41
CA PHE A 615 8.97 26.22 6.49
C PHE A 615 8.48 25.78 7.88
N ALA A 616 7.17 25.71 8.07
CA ALA A 616 6.58 25.21 9.31
C ALA A 616 7.00 23.74 9.58
N ALA A 617 6.98 22.88 8.56
CA ALA A 617 7.42 21.49 8.68
C ALA A 617 8.89 21.37 9.09
N LEU A 618 9.78 22.20 8.51
CA LEU A 618 11.20 22.19 8.84
C LEU A 618 11.47 22.68 10.26
N LEU A 619 10.78 23.73 10.72
CA LEU A 619 10.84 24.21 12.10
C LEU A 619 10.34 23.14 13.08
N LEU A 620 9.24 22.46 12.75
CA LEU A 620 8.72 21.34 13.51
C LEU A 620 9.69 20.15 13.50
N ALA A 621 10.35 19.84 12.39
CA ALA A 621 11.35 18.76 12.35
C ALA A 621 12.54 19.01 13.30
N VAL A 622 12.95 20.27 13.47
CA VAL A 622 13.95 20.64 14.48
C VAL A 622 13.40 20.42 15.90
N LEU A 623 12.16 20.86 16.18
CA LEU A 623 11.51 20.63 17.46
C LEU A 623 11.34 19.13 17.76
N TRP A 624 10.97 18.32 16.77
CA TRP A 624 10.82 16.87 16.88
C TRP A 624 12.08 16.25 17.48
N ARG A 625 13.25 16.61 16.93
CA ARG A 625 14.56 16.17 17.43
C ARG A 625 14.80 16.62 18.87
N ARG A 626 14.48 17.87 19.22
CA ARG A 626 14.65 18.40 20.59
C ARG A 626 13.79 17.65 21.61
N PHE A 627 12.53 17.40 21.29
CA PHE A 627 11.64 16.63 22.15
C PHE A 627 12.09 15.17 22.29
N ALA A 628 12.46 14.52 21.19
CA ALA A 628 12.96 13.16 21.19
C ALA A 628 14.24 13.02 22.05
N GLN A 629 15.17 13.97 21.93
CA GLN A 629 16.39 14.02 22.75
C GLN A 629 16.10 14.26 24.24
N SER A 630 15.01 14.96 24.55
CA SER A 630 14.56 15.23 25.92
C SER A 630 13.78 14.06 26.54
N GLY A 631 13.73 12.89 25.88
CA GLY A 631 13.07 11.69 26.40
C GLY A 631 11.54 11.73 26.35
N HIS A 632 10.94 12.70 25.66
CA HIS A 632 9.49 12.79 25.52
C HIS A 632 8.99 11.79 24.46
N ALA A 633 7.87 11.11 24.73
CA ALA A 633 7.22 10.18 23.81
C ALA A 633 6.45 10.92 22.70
N VAL A 634 7.18 11.52 21.75
CA VAL A 634 6.63 12.31 20.63
C VAL A 634 5.80 11.45 19.68
N GLU A 635 6.31 10.26 19.34
CA GLU A 635 5.72 9.35 18.35
C GLU A 635 4.29 8.94 18.70
N GLN A 636 4.01 8.71 19.99
CA GLN A 636 2.68 8.33 20.47
C GLN A 636 1.70 9.49 20.36
N ALA A 637 2.09 10.68 20.83
CA ALA A 637 1.23 11.87 20.75
C ALA A 637 0.88 12.21 19.29
N PHE A 638 1.86 12.13 18.39
CA PHE A 638 1.66 12.30 16.95
C PHE A 638 0.68 11.28 16.38
N SER A 639 0.87 9.99 16.69
CA SER A 639 -0.02 8.93 16.21
C SER A 639 -1.46 9.10 16.71
N PHE A 640 -1.65 9.52 17.97
CA PHE A 640 -2.98 9.83 18.50
C PHE A 640 -3.61 11.03 17.80
N GLY A 641 -2.84 12.08 17.52
CA GLY A 641 -3.33 13.24 16.81
C GLY A 641 -3.75 12.93 15.37
N MET A 642 -2.95 12.14 14.65
CA MET A 642 -3.30 11.64 13.30
C MET A 642 -4.61 10.85 13.30
N ILE A 643 -4.85 10.01 14.32
CA ILE A 643 -6.11 9.25 14.41
C ILE A 643 -7.28 10.13 14.78
N PHE A 644 -7.07 11.12 15.65
CA PHE A 644 -8.13 12.06 15.99
C PHE A 644 -8.56 12.87 14.76
N GLY A 645 -7.60 13.37 13.98
CA GLY A 645 -7.89 14.02 12.70
C GLY A 645 -8.56 13.07 11.71
N LEU A 646 -8.10 11.83 11.58
CA LEU A 646 -8.73 10.79 10.75
C LEU A 646 -10.17 10.50 11.16
N ALA A 647 -10.45 10.42 12.46
CA ALA A 647 -11.80 10.21 12.98
C ALA A 647 -12.70 11.39 12.62
N GLY A 648 -12.23 12.62 12.80
CA GLY A 648 -12.99 13.82 12.42
C GLY A 648 -13.24 13.92 10.90
N VAL A 649 -12.25 13.60 10.07
CA VAL A 649 -12.42 13.51 8.61
C VAL A 649 -13.45 12.44 8.25
N GLY A 650 -13.33 11.24 8.83
CA GLY A 650 -14.29 10.15 8.60
C GLY A 650 -15.72 10.54 8.99
N LEU A 651 -15.90 11.20 10.15
CA LEU A 651 -17.20 11.70 10.59
C LEU A 651 -17.75 12.80 9.66
N SER A 652 -16.90 13.74 9.23
CA SER A 652 -17.27 14.78 8.28
C SER A 652 -17.76 14.20 6.96
N VAL A 653 -17.07 13.19 6.42
CA VAL A 653 -17.44 12.54 5.16
C VAL A 653 -18.72 11.71 5.30
N ILE A 654 -18.89 10.99 6.42
CA ILE A 654 -20.15 10.27 6.72
C ILE A 654 -21.31 11.26 6.81
N TRP A 655 -21.12 12.40 7.49
CA TRP A 655 -22.14 13.44 7.59
C TRP A 655 -22.45 14.07 6.23
N GLU A 656 -21.44 14.43 5.43
CA GLU A 656 -21.60 15.00 4.09
C GLU A 656 -22.40 14.04 3.19
N ARG A 657 -22.04 12.75 3.19
CA ARG A 657 -22.77 11.72 2.45
C ARG A 657 -24.19 11.55 2.94
N ALA A 658 -24.40 11.50 4.26
CA ALA A 658 -25.74 11.35 4.82
C ALA A 658 -26.65 12.56 4.51
N ALA A 659 -26.08 13.76 4.51
CA ALA A 659 -26.83 14.99 4.25
C ALA A 659 -27.18 15.15 2.76
N PHE A 660 -26.26 14.87 1.83
CA PHE A 660 -26.45 15.13 0.39
C PHE A 660 -26.99 13.91 -0.38
N PRO A 661 -26.18 12.95 -0.87
CA PRO A 661 -26.67 11.85 -1.72
C PRO A 661 -27.29 10.67 -0.94
N GLY A 662 -26.98 10.54 0.36
CA GLY A 662 -27.27 9.36 1.18
C GLY A 662 -26.06 8.43 1.34
N LEU A 663 -25.97 7.74 2.49
CA LEU A 663 -24.79 6.93 2.84
C LEU A 663 -24.48 5.80 1.85
N PHE A 664 -25.51 5.17 1.29
CA PHE A 664 -25.41 4.00 0.42
C PHE A 664 -25.76 4.28 -1.05
N ALA A 665 -25.94 5.55 -1.43
CA ALA A 665 -26.17 5.94 -2.81
C ALA A 665 -24.82 6.00 -3.56
N PHE A 666 -24.41 4.90 -4.18
CA PHE A 666 -23.14 4.79 -4.91
C PHE A 666 -23.26 5.04 -6.42
N SER A 667 -24.49 5.19 -6.93
CA SER A 667 -24.78 5.55 -8.33
C SER A 667 -24.73 7.06 -8.58
N ASP A 668 -24.79 7.87 -7.53
CA ASP A 668 -24.76 9.33 -7.61
C ASP A 668 -23.31 9.82 -7.83
N PRO A 669 -23.06 10.72 -8.81
CA PRO A 669 -21.72 11.26 -9.08
C PRO A 669 -21.18 12.22 -8.00
N TYR A 670 -21.91 12.46 -6.90
CA TYR A 670 -21.48 13.32 -5.80
C TYR A 670 -20.11 12.91 -5.22
N ARG A 671 -19.09 13.76 -5.45
CA ARG A 671 -17.74 13.61 -4.90
C ARG A 671 -17.65 14.33 -3.56
N VAL A 672 -17.30 13.59 -2.51
CA VAL A 672 -17.09 14.18 -1.18
C VAL A 672 -15.82 15.02 -1.14
N THR A 673 -15.84 16.08 -0.33
CA THR A 673 -14.69 16.97 -0.11
C THR A 673 -14.17 16.89 1.33
N GLY A 674 -14.99 16.39 2.26
CA GLY A 674 -14.64 16.35 3.68
C GLY A 674 -14.44 17.77 4.23
N PRO A 675 -13.62 17.94 5.28
CA PRO A 675 -13.42 19.23 5.92
C PRO A 675 -12.35 20.10 5.22
N PHE A 676 -11.91 19.76 4.01
CA PHE A 676 -10.79 20.42 3.34
C PHE A 676 -11.27 21.56 2.44
N SER A 677 -11.09 22.82 2.88
CA SER A 677 -11.48 23.99 2.10
C SER A 677 -10.67 24.15 0.81
N ALA A 678 -9.43 23.66 0.79
CA ALA A 678 -8.56 23.65 -0.39
C ALA A 678 -9.23 23.01 -1.62
N MET A 679 -10.18 22.08 -1.39
CA MET A 679 -10.93 21.43 -2.46
C MET A 679 -11.91 22.34 -3.22
N HIS A 680 -12.08 23.63 -2.85
CA HIS A 680 -12.88 24.60 -3.61
C HIS A 680 -12.40 24.84 -5.05
N VAL A 681 -11.13 24.49 -5.33
CA VAL A 681 -10.52 24.49 -6.67
C VAL A 681 -10.16 23.07 -7.15
N GLY A 682 -10.77 22.03 -6.59
CA GLY A 682 -10.47 20.63 -6.94
C GLY A 682 -9.26 20.06 -6.20
N GLY A 683 -8.56 19.09 -6.81
CA GLY A 683 -7.40 18.40 -6.23
C GLY A 683 -7.73 17.08 -5.51
N ALA A 684 -6.77 16.61 -4.69
CA ALA A 684 -6.81 15.32 -3.99
C ALA A 684 -6.44 15.43 -2.50
N ASP A 685 -6.87 16.50 -1.84
CA ASP A 685 -6.49 16.79 -0.45
C ASP A 685 -7.00 15.73 0.53
N LEU A 686 -8.28 15.35 0.38
CA LEU A 686 -8.94 14.35 1.20
C LEU A 686 -8.21 13.00 1.11
N GLU A 687 -7.96 12.54 -0.10
CA GLU A 687 -7.31 11.26 -0.39
C GLU A 687 -5.87 11.25 0.11
N SER A 688 -5.17 12.38 -0.02
CA SER A 688 -3.80 12.56 0.48
C SER A 688 -3.75 12.46 2.00
N TYR A 689 -4.67 13.11 2.72
CA TYR A 689 -4.72 13.01 4.18
C TYR A 689 -5.11 11.60 4.66
N LEU A 690 -6.10 10.96 4.04
CA LEU A 690 -6.49 9.58 4.34
C LEU A 690 -5.32 8.62 4.16
N THR A 691 -4.55 8.77 3.09
CA THR A 691 -3.36 7.95 2.79
C THR A 691 -2.23 8.20 3.78
N CYS A 692 -2.02 9.45 4.19
CA CYS A 692 -1.01 9.79 5.20
C CYS A 692 -1.36 9.26 6.59
N SER A 693 -2.65 9.23 6.95
CA SER A 693 -3.12 8.92 8.30
C SER A 693 -3.32 7.43 8.56
N ILE A 694 -3.67 6.63 7.54
CA ILE A 694 -3.98 5.21 7.70
C ILE A 694 -2.84 4.37 8.31
N PRO A 695 -1.54 4.59 8.00
CA PRO A 695 -0.46 3.82 8.62
C PRO A 695 -0.35 4.06 10.13
N PHE A 696 -0.73 5.26 10.61
CA PHE A 696 -0.75 5.60 12.03
C PHE A 696 -1.90 4.94 12.77
N ALA A 697 -3.05 4.79 12.11
CA ALA A 697 -4.16 3.99 12.64
C ALA A 697 -3.77 2.51 12.79
N LEU A 698 -3.08 1.92 11.79
CA LEU A 698 -2.55 0.55 11.87
C LEU A 698 -1.47 0.41 12.96
N LEU A 699 -0.60 1.41 13.10
CA LEU A 699 0.39 1.49 14.17
C LEU A 699 -0.28 1.46 15.55
N MET A 700 -1.32 2.25 15.77
CA MET A 700 -2.06 2.29 17.03
C MET A 700 -2.86 1.03 17.27
N LEU A 701 -3.46 0.42 16.23
CA LEU A 701 -4.12 -0.87 16.35
C LEU A 701 -3.14 -1.94 16.89
N LYS A 702 -1.90 -1.93 16.41
CA LYS A 702 -0.83 -2.82 16.90
C LYS A 702 -0.43 -2.52 18.35
N GLN A 703 -0.41 -1.25 18.77
CA GLN A 703 -0.03 -0.83 20.13
C GLN A 703 -1.19 -0.91 21.14
N ALA A 704 -2.44 -0.96 20.69
CA ALA A 704 -3.62 -0.88 21.53
C ALA A 704 -3.78 -2.11 22.45
N LYS A 705 -3.91 -1.86 23.75
CA LYS A 705 -4.08 -2.91 24.78
C LYS A 705 -5.56 -3.12 25.17
N ALA A 706 -6.35 -2.04 25.19
CA ALA A 706 -7.73 -2.03 25.65
C ALA A 706 -8.72 -2.27 24.49
N ARG A 707 -9.81 -3.02 24.76
CA ARG A 707 -10.80 -3.40 23.74
C ARG A 707 -11.49 -2.20 23.09
N TRP A 708 -11.84 -1.19 23.89
CA TRP A 708 -12.48 0.04 23.38
C TRP A 708 -11.56 0.84 22.46
N HIS A 709 -10.26 0.91 22.75
CA HIS A 709 -9.30 1.58 21.86
C HIS A 709 -9.17 0.82 20.53
N ILE A 710 -9.14 -0.51 20.59
CA ILE A 710 -9.11 -1.34 19.39
C ILE A 710 -10.37 -1.12 18.54
N LEU A 711 -11.56 -1.18 19.16
CA LEU A 711 -12.83 -0.93 18.48
C LEU A 711 -12.86 0.46 17.85
N ALA A 712 -12.49 1.50 18.60
CA ALA A 712 -12.47 2.88 18.10
C ALA A 712 -11.53 3.04 16.90
N VAL A 713 -10.32 2.48 16.97
CA VAL A 713 -9.36 2.51 15.85
C VAL A 713 -9.87 1.72 14.65
N THR A 714 -10.48 0.54 14.86
CA THR A 714 -11.09 -0.23 13.77
C THR A 714 -12.24 0.53 13.11
N LEU A 715 -13.10 1.21 13.88
CA LEU A 715 -14.16 2.06 13.33
C LEU A 715 -13.57 3.23 12.52
N CYS A 716 -12.49 3.85 12.99
CA CYS A 716 -11.79 4.88 12.23
C CYS A 716 -11.21 4.34 10.92
N LEU A 717 -10.63 3.14 10.94
CA LEU A 717 -10.10 2.47 9.73
C LEU A 717 -11.23 2.20 8.72
N VAL A 718 -12.40 1.73 9.18
CA VAL A 718 -13.58 1.51 8.33
C VAL A 718 -14.11 2.82 7.76
N ALA A 719 -14.22 3.88 8.57
CA ALA A 719 -14.62 5.20 8.11
C ALA A 719 -13.65 5.77 7.08
N ALA A 720 -12.34 5.57 7.26
CA ALA A 720 -11.31 5.98 6.30
C ALA A 720 -11.40 5.20 4.98
N ALA A 721 -11.66 3.89 5.03
CA ALA A 721 -11.88 3.08 3.84
C ALA A 721 -13.15 3.52 3.10
N TYR A 722 -14.25 3.77 3.82
CA TYR A 722 -15.48 4.33 3.25
C TYR A 722 -15.23 5.68 2.59
N ALA A 723 -14.58 6.63 3.30
CA ALA A 723 -14.25 7.95 2.79
C ALA A 723 -13.38 7.89 1.53
N THR A 724 -12.42 6.96 1.51
CA THR A 724 -11.61 6.68 0.33
C THR A 724 -12.52 6.25 -0.82
N MET A 725 -13.38 5.25 -0.64
CA MET A 725 -14.27 4.75 -1.72
C MET A 725 -15.26 5.79 -2.24
N VAL A 726 -15.82 6.65 -1.38
CA VAL A 726 -16.79 7.68 -1.81
C VAL A 726 -16.14 8.94 -2.39
N SER A 727 -14.80 9.04 -2.35
CA SER A 727 -14.06 10.09 -3.08
C SER A 727 -14.04 9.85 -4.60
N PHE A 728 -14.37 8.63 -5.05
CA PHE A 728 -14.34 8.22 -6.47
C PHE A 728 -12.97 8.45 -7.17
N SER A 729 -11.88 8.51 -6.40
CA SER A 729 -10.52 8.76 -6.88
C SER A 729 -9.71 7.46 -7.05
N ARG A 730 -9.52 7.05 -8.30
CA ARG A 730 -8.75 5.82 -8.66
C ARG A 730 -7.33 5.84 -8.10
N ILE A 731 -6.67 6.98 -8.21
CA ILE A 731 -5.29 7.17 -7.72
C ILE A 731 -5.29 7.23 -6.18
N GLY A 732 -6.35 7.80 -5.59
CA GLY A 732 -6.69 7.68 -4.18
C GLY A 732 -6.64 6.24 -3.67
N TYR A 733 -7.29 5.32 -4.39
CA TYR A 733 -7.38 3.90 -4.03
C TYR A 733 -6.02 3.21 -4.06
N LEU A 734 -5.25 3.46 -5.14
CA LEU A 734 -3.92 2.89 -5.30
C LEU A 734 -2.98 3.33 -4.17
N GLY A 735 -2.96 4.63 -3.86
CA GLY A 735 -2.14 5.17 -2.77
C GLY A 735 -2.55 4.60 -1.40
N PHE A 736 -3.85 4.47 -1.14
CA PHE A 736 -4.38 3.85 0.09
C PHE A 736 -3.96 2.38 0.22
N ILE A 737 -4.07 1.59 -0.85
CA ILE A 737 -3.66 0.17 -0.87
C ILE A 737 -2.15 0.03 -0.60
N ILE A 738 -1.32 0.86 -1.24
CA ILE A 738 0.14 0.87 -1.04
C ILE A 738 0.49 1.24 0.41
N ALA A 739 -0.17 2.26 0.97
CA ALA A 739 0.04 2.66 2.36
C ALA A 739 -0.35 1.55 3.34
N VAL A 740 -1.54 0.95 3.19
CA VAL A 740 -2.00 -0.16 4.05
C VAL A 740 -1.12 -1.40 3.91
N GLY A 741 -0.80 -1.80 2.67
CA GLY A 741 -0.01 -3.00 2.39
C GLY A 741 1.41 -2.90 2.93
N SER A 742 2.10 -1.78 2.63
CA SER A 742 3.45 -1.54 3.14
C SER A 742 3.48 -1.37 4.66
N ALA A 743 2.49 -0.69 5.26
CA ALA A 743 2.42 -0.50 6.70
C ALA A 743 2.20 -1.84 7.41
N THR A 744 1.27 -2.65 6.91
CA THR A 744 1.01 -3.98 7.44
C THR A 744 2.25 -4.86 7.35
N TYR A 745 2.95 -4.84 6.22
CA TYR A 745 4.20 -5.57 6.04
C TYR A 745 5.30 -5.12 7.03
N LEU A 746 5.61 -3.82 7.10
CA LEU A 746 6.68 -3.32 7.98
C LEU A 746 6.31 -3.43 9.47
N LEU A 747 5.05 -3.21 9.83
CA LEU A 747 4.56 -3.39 11.18
C LEU A 747 4.52 -4.88 11.58
N TRP A 748 4.32 -5.79 10.63
CA TRP A 748 4.44 -7.23 10.89
C TRP A 748 5.87 -7.64 11.29
N PHE A 749 6.87 -7.15 10.55
CA PHE A 749 8.26 -7.53 10.74
C PHE A 749 8.99 -6.72 11.83
N SER A 750 8.47 -5.56 12.23
CA SER A 750 8.96 -4.81 13.40
C SER A 750 8.59 -5.53 14.70
N ARG A 751 9.31 -6.59 15.04
CA ARG A 751 9.32 -7.14 16.40
C ARG A 751 10.00 -6.10 17.29
N GLY A 752 9.28 -5.60 18.29
CA GLY A 752 9.78 -4.60 19.23
C GLY A 752 11.11 -5.06 19.81
N PHE A 753 12.19 -4.37 19.44
CA PHE A 753 13.54 -4.57 19.97
C PHE A 753 13.71 -3.78 21.27
N THR A 754 12.68 -3.75 22.12
CA THR A 754 12.79 -3.21 23.49
C THR A 754 13.57 -4.24 24.31
N ARG A 755 14.88 -4.00 24.39
CA ARG A 755 15.93 -4.83 24.98
C ARG A 755 15.72 -5.26 26.45
N ASN A 756 14.60 -4.90 27.09
CA ASN A 756 14.30 -5.21 28.50
C ASN A 756 12.85 -5.63 28.81
N GLU A 757 11.94 -5.73 27.84
CA GLU A 757 10.61 -6.28 28.14
C GLU A 757 10.63 -7.81 28.00
N LYS A 758 10.42 -8.50 29.14
CA LYS A 758 10.16 -9.94 29.16
C LYS A 758 9.06 -10.25 28.11
N PRO A 759 9.22 -11.28 27.27
CA PRO A 759 8.20 -11.64 26.29
C PRO A 759 6.87 -11.86 27.04
N PRO A 760 5.75 -11.32 26.52
CA PRO A 760 4.46 -11.41 27.21
C PRO A 760 4.13 -12.88 27.48
N THR A 761 3.75 -13.15 28.74
CA THR A 761 3.30 -14.45 29.21
C THR A 761 2.22 -15.02 28.29
N ARG A 762 2.42 -16.28 27.92
CA ARG A 762 1.73 -17.06 26.89
C ARG A 762 0.20 -17.02 27.01
N GLY A 763 -0.49 -16.69 25.91
CA GLY A 763 -1.93 -16.97 25.76
C GLY A 763 -2.72 -15.99 24.88
N ARG A 764 -2.20 -14.80 24.58
CA ARG A 764 -2.89 -13.85 23.69
C ARG A 764 -2.25 -13.87 22.31
N GLN A 765 -2.98 -14.35 21.30
CA GLN A 765 -2.70 -13.98 19.92
C GLN A 765 -2.58 -12.44 19.84
N PRO A 766 -1.75 -11.88 18.95
CA PRO A 766 -1.69 -10.44 18.79
C PRO A 766 -3.07 -9.99 18.35
N ARG A 767 -3.83 -9.37 19.26
CA ARG A 767 -5.23 -9.00 19.05
C ARG A 767 -5.41 -8.26 17.72
N TRP A 768 -4.44 -7.42 17.36
CA TRP A 768 -4.41 -6.67 16.12
C TRP A 768 -4.50 -7.52 14.84
N MET A 769 -4.13 -8.82 14.85
CA MET A 769 -4.29 -9.71 13.69
C MET A 769 -5.74 -10.11 13.45
N LEU A 770 -6.51 -10.38 14.52
CA LEU A 770 -7.94 -10.64 14.42
C LEU A 770 -8.67 -9.40 13.90
N TRP A 771 -8.30 -8.23 14.42
CA TRP A 771 -8.90 -6.95 14.01
C TRP A 771 -8.41 -6.49 12.63
N GLY A 772 -7.18 -6.85 12.23
CA GLY A 772 -6.65 -6.64 10.88
C GLY A 772 -7.37 -7.51 9.85
N GLY A 773 -7.63 -8.78 10.18
CA GLY A 773 -8.48 -9.66 9.36
C GLY A 773 -9.92 -9.18 9.28
N LEU A 774 -10.49 -8.70 10.40
CA LEU A 774 -11.82 -8.07 10.41
C LEU A 774 -11.86 -6.81 9.55
N PHE A 775 -10.85 -5.94 9.65
CA PHE A 775 -10.74 -4.74 8.82
C PHE A 775 -10.65 -5.08 7.34
N ALA A 776 -9.81 -6.05 6.97
CA ALA A 776 -9.73 -6.54 5.59
C ALA A 776 -11.08 -7.10 5.10
N GLY A 777 -11.75 -7.91 5.94
CA GLY A 777 -13.09 -8.44 5.63
C GLY A 777 -14.15 -7.34 5.48
N LEU A 778 -14.10 -6.30 6.32
CA LEU A 778 -15.01 -5.15 6.24
C LEU A 778 -14.75 -4.28 5.01
N ILE A 779 -13.48 -4.11 4.60
CA ILE A 779 -13.15 -3.44 3.32
C ILE A 779 -13.72 -4.25 2.16
N CYS A 780 -13.49 -5.56 2.13
CA CYS A 780 -14.03 -6.41 1.07
C CYS A 780 -15.55 -6.32 1.01
N LEU A 781 -16.23 -6.35 2.16
CA LEU A 781 -17.69 -6.25 2.24
C LEU A 781 -18.21 -4.86 1.83
N ALA A 782 -17.50 -3.78 2.17
CA ALA A 782 -17.83 -2.43 1.73
C ALA A 782 -17.54 -2.18 0.24
N ALA A 783 -16.58 -2.91 -0.35
CA ALA A 783 -16.23 -2.82 -1.76
C ALA A 783 -17.29 -3.47 -2.68
N VAL A 784 -18.03 -4.47 -2.20
CA VAL A 784 -19.08 -5.17 -2.97
C VAL A 784 -20.16 -4.21 -3.52
N PRO A 785 -20.86 -3.40 -2.70
CA PRO A 785 -21.88 -2.48 -3.22
C PRO A 785 -21.28 -1.33 -4.05
N PHE A 786 -20.02 -0.96 -3.82
CA PHE A 786 -19.31 0.04 -4.63
C PHE A 786 -19.01 -0.48 -6.04
N MET A 787 -18.50 -1.71 -6.16
CA MET A 787 -18.23 -2.36 -7.45
C MET A 787 -19.52 -2.64 -8.25
N ALA A 788 -20.68 -2.71 -7.57
CA ALA A 788 -21.99 -2.84 -8.21
C ALA A 788 -22.57 -1.52 -8.74
N GLY A 789 -21.95 -0.36 -8.47
CA GLY A 789 -22.45 0.95 -8.90
C GLY A 789 -22.00 1.33 -10.32
N ASP A 790 -22.96 1.70 -11.19
CA ASP A 790 -22.71 2.08 -12.59
C ASP A 790 -21.68 3.20 -12.77
N PHE A 791 -21.63 4.17 -11.85
CA PHE A 791 -20.70 5.30 -11.93
C PHE A 791 -19.24 4.87 -11.72
N ALA A 792 -18.98 3.97 -10.77
CA ALA A 792 -17.64 3.43 -10.53
C ALA A 792 -17.13 2.67 -11.76
N ILE A 793 -18.00 1.85 -12.38
CA ILE A 793 -17.69 1.11 -13.61
C ILE A 793 -17.35 2.06 -14.76
N LYS A 794 -18.15 3.10 -14.99
CA LYS A 794 -17.90 4.13 -16.03
C LYS A 794 -16.56 4.85 -15.81
N ARG A 795 -16.21 5.15 -14.55
CA ARG A 795 -14.91 5.77 -14.19
C ARG A 795 -13.72 4.84 -14.48
N PHE A 796 -13.83 3.53 -14.27
CA PHE A 796 -12.77 2.59 -14.64
C PHE A 796 -12.66 2.40 -16.17
N ALA A 797 -13.79 2.40 -16.89
CA ALA A 797 -13.82 2.27 -18.35
C ALA A 797 -13.15 3.46 -19.09
N MET A 798 -13.21 4.67 -18.54
CA MET A 798 -12.66 5.90 -19.15
C MET A 798 -11.16 6.17 -18.83
N THR A 799 -10.36 5.14 -18.52
CA THR A 799 -8.95 5.33 -18.13
C THR A 799 -8.07 5.84 -19.28
N GLY A 800 -8.34 5.43 -20.53
CA GLY A 800 -7.55 5.85 -21.69
C GLY A 800 -7.75 7.33 -22.10
N SER A 801 -8.98 7.83 -22.04
CA SER A 801 -9.32 9.21 -22.44
C SER A 801 -8.88 10.27 -21.41
N ASP A 802 -8.69 9.89 -20.14
CA ASP A 802 -8.23 10.80 -19.08
C ASP A 802 -6.73 11.15 -19.23
N LEU A 803 -5.92 10.20 -19.71
CA LEU A 803 -4.47 10.41 -19.87
C LEU A 803 -4.14 11.42 -20.96
N SER A 804 -4.88 11.44 -22.08
CA SER A 804 -4.65 12.40 -23.16
C SER A 804 -4.94 13.85 -22.73
N VAL A 805 -6.00 14.06 -21.95
CA VAL A 805 -6.32 15.39 -21.38
C VAL A 805 -5.22 15.85 -20.43
N ARG A 806 -4.72 14.96 -19.56
CA ARG A 806 -3.61 15.26 -18.65
C ARG A 806 -2.33 15.62 -19.39
N LEU A 807 -1.96 14.86 -20.41
CA LEU A 807 -0.77 15.13 -21.23
C LEU A 807 -0.88 16.48 -21.96
N ALA A 808 -2.07 16.81 -22.47
CA ALA A 808 -2.31 18.12 -23.11
C ALA A 808 -2.16 19.26 -22.10
N HIS A 809 -2.76 19.10 -20.91
CA HIS A 809 -2.65 20.10 -19.84
C HIS A 809 -1.21 20.27 -19.34
N TRP A 810 -0.45 19.19 -19.16
CA TRP A 810 0.97 19.28 -18.80
C TRP A 810 1.79 19.98 -19.89
N ALA A 811 1.46 19.76 -21.16
CA ALA A 811 2.13 20.44 -22.26
C ALA A 811 1.83 21.95 -22.26
N ASP A 812 0.57 22.36 -22.09
CA ASP A 812 0.19 23.78 -21.97
C ASP A 812 0.86 24.45 -20.75
N ALA A 813 0.80 23.82 -19.57
CA ALA A 813 1.43 24.32 -18.36
C ALA A 813 2.94 24.57 -18.54
N LEU A 814 3.65 23.71 -19.27
CA LEU A 814 5.08 23.91 -19.54
C LEU A 814 5.36 24.94 -20.63
N ALA A 815 4.42 25.13 -21.57
CA ALA A 815 4.55 26.07 -22.69
C ALA A 815 4.34 27.54 -22.29
N ILE A 816 3.52 27.81 -21.26
CA ILE A 816 3.23 29.19 -20.80
C ILE A 816 4.34 29.83 -19.95
N ARG A 817 5.36 29.05 -19.57
CA ARG A 817 6.52 29.51 -18.80
C ARG A 817 7.36 30.49 -19.61
N ASP A 818 8.13 31.34 -18.92
CA ASP A 818 9.14 32.16 -19.59
C ASP A 818 10.21 31.29 -20.25
N SER A 819 10.79 31.77 -21.35
CA SER A 819 11.90 31.09 -22.03
C SER A 819 13.25 31.51 -21.44
N GLY A 820 14.23 30.58 -21.48
CA GLY A 820 15.62 30.85 -21.09
C GLY A 820 16.13 30.00 -19.93
N ILE A 821 17.45 30.04 -19.71
CA ILE A 821 18.15 29.16 -18.76
C ILE A 821 17.64 29.34 -17.33
N VAL A 822 17.31 30.57 -16.94
CA VAL A 822 16.83 30.87 -15.58
C VAL A 822 15.46 30.23 -15.33
N ALA A 823 14.53 30.31 -16.27
CA ALA A 823 13.22 29.69 -16.15
C ALA A 823 13.30 28.15 -16.18
N GLU A 824 14.19 27.57 -17.01
CA GLU A 824 14.43 26.13 -17.03
C GLU A 824 15.06 25.59 -15.73
N THR A 825 16.01 26.33 -15.15
CA THR A 825 16.75 25.88 -13.96
C THR A 825 16.04 26.18 -12.65
N LEU A 826 15.40 27.35 -12.52
CA LEU A 826 14.80 27.86 -11.28
C LEU A 826 13.28 28.03 -11.36
N GLY A 827 12.65 27.75 -12.49
CA GLY A 827 11.20 27.84 -12.68
C GLY A 827 10.70 29.27 -12.89
N SER A 828 9.37 29.43 -12.91
CA SER A 828 8.65 30.69 -13.02
C SER A 828 8.46 31.39 -11.67
N GLY A 829 8.78 30.73 -10.56
CA GLY A 829 8.52 31.21 -9.20
C GLY A 829 7.28 30.55 -8.59
N LEU A 830 7.36 30.26 -7.29
CA LEU A 830 6.36 29.47 -6.58
C LEU A 830 5.00 30.16 -6.57
N GLY A 831 3.93 29.41 -6.87
CA GLY A 831 2.54 29.89 -6.77
C GLY A 831 2.10 30.86 -7.88
N ARG A 832 2.92 31.05 -8.93
CA ARG A 832 2.62 31.94 -10.08
C ARG A 832 1.71 31.29 -11.12
N TYR A 833 1.49 29.98 -11.04
CA TYR A 833 0.75 29.23 -12.05
C TYR A 833 -0.64 29.82 -12.38
N PRO A 834 -1.54 30.13 -11.40
CA PRO A 834 -2.88 30.61 -11.73
C PRO A 834 -2.90 31.95 -12.47
N GLU A 835 -1.99 32.85 -12.12
CA GLU A 835 -1.84 34.15 -12.78
C GLU A 835 -1.31 33.98 -14.21
N ILE A 836 -0.27 33.17 -14.40
CA ILE A 836 0.32 32.94 -15.72
C ILE A 836 -0.67 32.19 -16.63
N HIS A 837 -1.43 31.23 -16.08
CA HIS A 837 -2.50 30.53 -16.80
C HIS A 837 -3.54 31.50 -17.34
N LEU A 838 -4.07 32.39 -16.47
CA LEU A 838 -5.06 33.39 -16.85
C LEU A 838 -4.61 34.25 -18.05
N TRP A 839 -3.35 34.66 -18.07
CA TRP A 839 -2.82 35.54 -19.12
C TRP A 839 -2.36 34.81 -20.38
N ARG A 840 -1.73 33.64 -20.24
CA ARG A 840 -0.95 33.00 -21.32
C ARG A 840 -1.46 31.64 -21.79
N SER A 841 -2.31 30.96 -21.03
CA SER A 841 -2.79 29.62 -21.39
C SER A 841 -3.69 29.65 -22.62
N SER A 842 -3.62 28.57 -23.40
CA SER A 842 -4.53 28.26 -24.50
C SER A 842 -5.79 27.52 -24.02
N GLU A 843 -5.79 27.03 -22.78
CA GLU A 843 -6.93 26.37 -22.16
C GLU A 843 -8.03 27.38 -21.76
N THR A 844 -9.18 26.84 -21.36
CA THR A 844 -10.28 27.66 -20.86
C THR A 844 -9.87 28.42 -19.60
N LYS A 845 -10.08 29.74 -19.61
CA LYS A 845 -9.69 30.65 -18.54
C LYS A 845 -10.80 30.73 -17.49
N ALA A 846 -10.41 30.80 -16.22
CA ALA A 846 -11.35 31.08 -15.14
C ALA A 846 -11.81 32.55 -15.16
N SER A 847 -13.06 32.79 -14.77
CA SER A 847 -13.56 34.13 -14.48
C SER A 847 -12.76 34.72 -13.33
N SER A 848 -12.13 35.86 -13.57
CA SER A 848 -11.37 36.58 -12.55
C SER A 848 -12.31 37.30 -11.58
N PHE A 849 -11.86 37.48 -10.35
CA PHE A 849 -12.52 38.37 -9.39
C PHE A 849 -11.46 39.27 -8.75
N GLN A 850 -11.77 40.55 -8.61
CA GLN A 850 -10.85 41.54 -8.06
C GLN A 850 -11.60 42.60 -7.26
N LEU A 851 -11.06 42.96 -6.10
CA LEU A 851 -11.48 44.13 -5.35
C LEU A 851 -10.87 45.38 -5.99
N MET A 852 -11.72 46.30 -6.40
CA MET A 852 -11.37 47.57 -7.00
C MET A 852 -11.64 48.70 -5.99
N ARG A 853 -10.93 49.82 -6.13
CA ARG A 853 -11.09 50.99 -5.25
C ARG A 853 -11.45 52.23 -6.07
N GLU A 854 -12.52 52.91 -5.68
CA GLU A 854 -12.97 54.16 -6.27
C GLU A 854 -13.34 55.15 -5.16
N THR A 855 -12.72 56.34 -5.13
CA THR A 855 -13.02 57.41 -4.15
C THR A 855 -13.14 56.94 -2.68
N ASN A 856 -12.29 56.00 -2.28
CA ASN A 856 -12.21 55.40 -0.94
C ASN A 856 -13.26 54.33 -0.59
N ALA A 857 -14.12 53.94 -1.53
CA ALA A 857 -14.97 52.75 -1.44
C ALA A 857 -14.32 51.54 -2.13
N LEU A 858 -14.55 50.34 -1.60
CA LEU A 858 -14.13 49.07 -2.21
C LEU A 858 -15.36 48.41 -2.83
N PHE A 859 -15.20 47.81 -4.01
CA PHE A 859 -16.26 47.05 -4.65
C PHE A 859 -15.66 45.83 -5.37
N LEU A 860 -16.51 44.85 -5.67
CA LEU A 860 -16.11 43.61 -6.32
C LEU A 860 -16.32 43.71 -7.83
N ARG A 861 -15.26 43.47 -8.60
CA ARG A 861 -15.34 43.27 -10.06
C ARG A 861 -15.28 41.79 -10.38
N LEU A 862 -16.29 41.30 -11.11
CA LEU A 862 -16.34 39.97 -11.68
C LEU A 862 -16.01 40.02 -13.17
N GLY A 863 -14.97 39.30 -13.58
CA GLY A 863 -14.53 39.16 -14.96
C GLY A 863 -15.31 38.09 -15.72
N THR A 864 -14.79 37.73 -16.89
CA THR A 864 -15.42 36.80 -17.84
C THR A 864 -14.59 35.53 -17.96
N GLY A 865 -15.23 34.42 -18.37
CA GLY A 865 -14.60 33.10 -18.48
C GLY A 865 -15.44 32.01 -17.81
N SER A 866 -14.81 30.88 -17.48
CA SER A 866 -15.49 29.82 -16.72
C SER A 866 -15.96 30.33 -15.35
N PRO A 867 -17.20 30.04 -14.92
CA PRO A 867 -17.77 30.61 -13.72
C PRO A 867 -16.92 30.40 -12.46
N SER A 868 -16.65 31.49 -11.76
CA SER A 868 -16.13 31.52 -10.40
C SER A 868 -17.25 31.96 -9.47
N TYR A 869 -17.70 31.08 -8.59
CA TYR A 869 -18.80 31.35 -7.68
C TYR A 869 -18.26 32.13 -6.48
N ILE A 870 -18.64 33.41 -6.33
CA ILE A 870 -18.35 34.18 -5.12
C ILE A 870 -19.47 33.97 -4.12
N GLU A 871 -19.17 33.37 -2.98
CA GLU A 871 -20.14 32.74 -2.10
C GLU A 871 -20.04 33.19 -0.64
N GLN A 872 -21.19 33.22 0.04
CA GLN A 872 -21.28 33.34 1.49
C GLN A 872 -22.31 32.35 2.04
N VAL A 873 -21.99 31.70 3.16
CA VAL A 873 -22.92 30.82 3.87
C VAL A 873 -24.01 31.66 4.53
N VAL A 874 -25.28 31.33 4.27
CA VAL A 874 -26.45 32.07 4.79
C VAL A 874 -27.41 31.15 5.54
N ASP A 875 -28.02 31.67 6.60
CA ASP A 875 -29.01 30.94 7.40
C ASP A 875 -30.44 31.31 6.97
N LEU A 876 -31.03 30.47 6.09
CA LEU A 876 -32.41 30.64 5.63
C LEU A 876 -33.40 29.80 6.43
N ARG A 877 -34.67 30.18 6.33
CA ARG A 877 -35.83 29.40 6.78
C ARG A 877 -36.62 28.96 5.54
N PRO A 878 -37.12 27.71 5.51
CA PRO A 878 -37.89 27.22 4.36
C PRO A 878 -39.22 27.96 4.20
N ASN A 879 -39.68 28.08 2.95
CA ASN A 879 -40.94 28.67 2.51
C ASN A 879 -41.15 30.11 3.01
N ARG A 880 -40.08 30.92 2.93
CA ARG A 880 -40.05 32.34 3.27
C ARG A 880 -39.59 33.18 2.09
N GLN A 881 -40.10 34.40 2.04
CA GLN A 881 -39.70 35.39 1.06
C GLN A 881 -38.47 36.16 1.55
N TYR A 882 -37.52 36.35 0.65
CA TYR A 882 -36.30 37.13 0.87
C TYR A 882 -36.16 38.17 -0.24
N MET A 883 -35.51 39.28 0.08
CA MET A 883 -35.19 40.32 -0.89
C MET A 883 -33.68 40.42 -1.05
N VAL A 884 -33.19 40.24 -2.27
CA VAL A 884 -31.80 40.46 -2.62
C VAL A 884 -31.67 41.90 -3.14
N GLU A 885 -30.84 42.70 -2.48
CA GLU A 885 -30.48 44.05 -2.93
C GLU A 885 -29.00 44.10 -3.26
N MET A 886 -28.62 44.81 -4.31
CA MET A 886 -27.23 45.11 -4.64
C MET A 886 -27.11 46.32 -5.53
N ASP A 887 -25.96 46.98 -5.48
CA ASP A 887 -25.57 47.99 -6.45
C ASP A 887 -24.72 47.32 -7.53
N ILE A 888 -25.10 47.50 -8.79
CA ILE A 888 -24.48 46.84 -9.93
C ILE A 888 -24.15 47.85 -11.02
N ARG A 889 -23.03 47.65 -11.71
CA ARG A 889 -22.57 48.50 -12.81
C ARG A 889 -21.89 47.67 -13.89
N SER A 890 -22.22 47.91 -15.16
CA SER A 890 -21.56 47.28 -16.31
C SER A 890 -21.62 48.17 -17.55
N SER A 891 -20.59 48.06 -18.40
CA SER A 891 -20.51 48.74 -19.70
C SER A 891 -21.35 48.07 -20.80
N GLU A 892 -21.82 46.84 -20.58
CA GLU A 892 -22.63 46.08 -21.54
C GLU A 892 -24.13 46.28 -21.32
N VAL A 893 -24.90 46.39 -22.41
CA VAL A 893 -26.37 46.52 -22.37
C VAL A 893 -26.99 45.17 -22.03
N GLY A 894 -27.70 45.09 -20.91
CA GLY A 894 -28.35 43.86 -20.48
C GLY A 894 -27.40 42.86 -19.83
N ALA A 895 -26.25 43.32 -19.32
CA ALA A 895 -25.38 42.53 -18.46
C ALA A 895 -26.16 41.97 -17.27
N ARG A 896 -25.88 40.72 -16.90
CA ARG A 896 -26.61 40.00 -15.85
C ARG A 896 -25.66 39.38 -14.84
N ALA A 897 -25.84 39.75 -13.57
CA ALA A 897 -25.29 38.99 -12.46
C ALA A 897 -26.30 37.89 -12.07
N THR A 898 -25.84 36.65 -12.09
CA THR A 898 -26.66 35.52 -11.67
C THR A 898 -26.42 35.25 -10.20
N ILE A 899 -27.51 35.24 -9.43
CA ILE A 899 -27.54 35.00 -8.00
C ILE A 899 -28.15 33.63 -7.76
N LEU A 900 -27.45 32.78 -7.04
CA LEU A 900 -27.90 31.44 -6.71
C LEU A 900 -27.99 31.26 -5.20
N LEU A 901 -29.05 30.59 -4.75
CA LEU A 901 -29.16 30.03 -3.41
C LEU A 901 -29.23 28.52 -3.54
N CYS A 902 -28.16 27.83 -3.11
CA CYS A 902 -28.02 26.39 -3.28
C CYS A 902 -27.71 25.71 -1.95
N GLU A 903 -28.22 24.49 -1.78
CA GLU A 903 -27.70 23.56 -0.77
C GLU A 903 -26.32 23.10 -1.24
N LYS A 904 -25.26 23.52 -0.55
CA LYS A 904 -23.87 23.31 -1.01
C LYS A 904 -22.92 23.21 0.17
N TRP A 905 -22.18 22.09 0.24
CA TRP A 905 -21.08 21.96 1.19
C TRP A 905 -19.86 22.76 0.72
N LEU A 906 -19.23 22.33 -0.38
CA LEU A 906 -18.06 23.01 -0.93
C LEU A 906 -18.10 23.17 -2.45
N LEU A 907 -18.11 22.07 -3.22
CA LEU A 907 -18.07 22.10 -4.69
C LEU A 907 -19.43 21.84 -5.34
N THR A 908 -20.10 20.75 -4.96
CA THR A 908 -21.32 20.31 -5.63
C THR A 908 -22.53 21.06 -5.08
N SER A 909 -23.18 21.83 -5.95
CA SER A 909 -24.45 22.51 -5.66
C SER A 909 -25.64 21.55 -5.85
N ALA A 910 -26.58 21.56 -4.92
CA ALA A 910 -27.84 20.83 -5.00
C ALA A 910 -29.02 21.77 -4.73
N ASN A 911 -30.19 21.44 -5.29
CA ASN A 911 -31.45 22.18 -5.10
C ASN A 911 -31.25 23.70 -5.17
N CYS A 912 -30.83 24.23 -6.33
CA CYS A 912 -30.56 25.65 -6.48
C CYS A 912 -31.80 26.46 -6.87
N ILE A 913 -31.94 27.63 -6.27
CA ILE A 913 -32.86 28.69 -6.70
C ILE A 913 -32.01 29.76 -7.37
N LYS A 914 -32.32 30.09 -8.62
CA LYS A 914 -31.57 31.05 -9.45
C LYS A 914 -32.42 32.29 -9.71
N THR A 915 -31.81 33.45 -9.57
CA THR A 915 -32.38 34.75 -9.95
C THR A 915 -31.33 35.63 -10.63
N HIS A 916 -31.77 36.71 -11.28
CA HIS A 916 -30.91 37.57 -12.09
C HIS A 916 -31.07 39.04 -11.69
N ALA A 917 -29.94 39.73 -11.56
CA ALA A 917 -29.89 41.19 -11.52
C ALA A 917 -29.42 41.67 -12.89
N GLU A 918 -30.31 42.31 -13.65
CA GLU A 918 -30.01 42.88 -14.97
C GLU A 918 -29.66 44.35 -14.86
N VAL A 919 -28.68 44.81 -15.65
CA VAL A 919 -28.24 46.20 -15.71
C VAL A 919 -28.69 46.83 -17.02
N GLN A 920 -29.28 48.03 -16.96
CA GLN A 920 -29.41 48.86 -18.16
C GLN A 920 -28.06 49.54 -18.40
N ALA A 921 -27.37 49.25 -19.52
CA ALA A 921 -26.00 49.73 -19.79
C ALA A 921 -25.78 51.17 -19.31
N SER A 922 -24.95 51.31 -18.29
CA SER A 922 -24.76 52.57 -17.60
C SER A 922 -23.37 52.59 -16.99
N SER A 923 -22.69 53.72 -17.13
CA SER A 923 -21.45 54.00 -16.40
C SER A 923 -21.71 54.37 -14.92
N ASN A 924 -22.97 54.54 -14.53
CA ASN A 924 -23.39 54.82 -13.16
C ASN A 924 -23.85 53.55 -12.44
N TRP A 925 -23.67 53.54 -11.12
CA TRP A 925 -24.23 52.50 -10.24
C TRP A 925 -25.76 52.47 -10.29
N GLU A 926 -26.33 51.30 -10.50
CA GLU A 926 -27.77 51.04 -10.48
C GLU A 926 -28.10 50.17 -9.27
N HIS A 927 -29.10 50.58 -8.49
CA HIS A 927 -29.59 49.79 -7.36
C HIS A 927 -30.65 48.79 -7.84
N VAL A 928 -30.39 47.50 -7.66
CA VAL A 928 -31.27 46.42 -8.10
C VAL A 928 -31.79 45.66 -6.89
N SER A 929 -33.11 45.47 -6.88
CA SER A 929 -33.81 44.72 -5.83
C SER A 929 -34.66 43.62 -6.47
N VAL A 930 -34.43 42.37 -6.06
CA VAL A 930 -35.09 41.18 -6.60
C VAL A 930 -35.64 40.32 -5.48
N GLN A 931 -36.90 39.92 -5.58
CA GLN A 931 -37.52 39.00 -4.64
C GLN A 931 -37.15 37.56 -4.95
N LEU A 932 -36.95 36.77 -3.90
CA LEU A 932 -36.60 35.37 -3.98
C LEU A 932 -37.35 34.57 -2.91
N ASP A 933 -38.03 33.51 -3.34
CA ASP A 933 -38.63 32.52 -2.43
C ASP A 933 -37.60 31.45 -2.09
N SER A 934 -37.36 31.20 -0.81
CA SER A 934 -36.46 30.15 -0.33
C SER A 934 -36.97 28.74 -0.62
N GLY A 935 -38.23 28.56 -1.00
CA GLY A 935 -38.82 27.26 -1.32
C GLY A 935 -38.57 26.22 -0.23
N GLN A 936 -38.17 25.00 -0.62
CA GLN A 936 -37.84 23.95 0.34
C GLN A 936 -36.39 23.96 0.84
N LEU A 937 -35.61 25.03 0.58
CA LEU A 937 -34.24 25.12 1.08
C LEU A 937 -34.20 25.13 2.61
N SER A 938 -33.24 24.43 3.20
CA SER A 938 -33.11 24.25 4.66
C SER A 938 -34.28 23.48 5.30
N ALA A 939 -35.10 22.74 4.55
CA ALA A 939 -36.16 21.91 5.13
C ALA A 939 -35.61 20.73 5.96
N THR A 940 -34.35 20.32 5.75
CA THR A 940 -33.75 19.19 6.45
C THR A 940 -33.38 19.55 7.90
N PRO A 941 -33.85 18.81 8.91
CA PRO A 941 -33.57 19.11 10.31
C PRO A 941 -32.14 18.74 10.73
N TRP A 942 -31.67 19.33 11.83
CA TRP A 942 -30.45 18.92 12.52
C TRP A 942 -30.54 17.43 12.94
N PRO A 943 -29.48 16.61 12.76
CA PRO A 943 -28.10 16.95 12.40
C PRO A 943 -27.76 16.97 10.91
N PHE A 944 -28.72 16.70 10.01
CA PHE A 944 -28.49 16.63 8.56
C PHE A 944 -28.86 17.92 7.83
N LYS A 945 -28.92 19.06 8.55
CA LYS A 945 -29.16 20.38 7.96
C LYS A 945 -28.09 20.66 6.91
N ARG A 946 -28.51 20.84 5.66
CA ARG A 946 -27.62 21.18 4.54
C ARG A 946 -27.25 22.66 4.63
N PRO A 947 -25.97 23.02 4.52
CA PRO A 947 -25.57 24.42 4.45
C PRO A 947 -26.07 25.03 3.14
N ILE A 948 -26.51 26.29 3.23
CA ILE A 948 -26.95 27.07 2.08
C ILE A 948 -25.92 28.14 1.81
N LYS A 949 -25.56 28.29 0.54
CA LYS A 949 -24.71 29.37 0.06
C LYS A 949 -25.47 30.27 -0.88
N LEU A 950 -25.32 31.58 -0.66
CA LEU A 950 -25.59 32.59 -1.68
C LEU A 950 -24.34 32.69 -2.54
N SER A 951 -24.48 32.51 -3.85
CA SER A 951 -23.40 32.55 -4.82
C SER A 951 -23.70 33.57 -5.91
N ILE A 952 -22.71 34.35 -6.32
CA ILE A 952 -22.82 35.35 -7.38
C ILE A 952 -21.83 34.98 -8.49
N ILE A 953 -22.32 34.96 -9.73
CA ILE A 953 -21.51 34.70 -10.93
C ILE A 953 -21.81 35.74 -12.02
N ASN A 954 -20.80 36.03 -12.84
CA ASN A 954 -20.95 36.79 -14.07
C ASN A 954 -21.13 35.83 -15.25
N GLU A 955 -22.26 35.92 -15.95
CA GLU A 955 -22.53 35.19 -17.20
C GLU A 955 -22.47 36.10 -18.45
N SER A 956 -22.04 37.36 -18.29
CA SER A 956 -22.02 38.38 -19.35
C SER A 956 -20.72 38.35 -20.16
N ALA A 957 -20.71 39.04 -21.30
CA ALA A 957 -19.54 39.11 -22.19
C ALA A 957 -18.50 40.14 -21.70
N GLU A 958 -18.92 41.09 -20.86
CA GLU A 958 -18.07 42.08 -20.19
C GLU A 958 -18.03 41.88 -18.66
N SER A 959 -17.11 42.59 -18.00
CA SER A 959 -17.03 42.58 -16.53
C SER A 959 -18.22 43.29 -15.87
N ILE A 960 -18.58 42.82 -14.67
CA ILE A 960 -19.62 43.42 -13.84
C ILE A 960 -18.99 43.89 -12.53
N ASP A 961 -19.28 45.12 -12.14
CA ASP A 961 -18.96 45.68 -10.82
C ASP A 961 -20.18 45.53 -9.89
N ILE A 962 -19.94 45.08 -8.67
CA ILE A 962 -20.96 44.77 -7.66
C ILE A 962 -20.54 45.37 -6.31
N ASP A 963 -21.48 46.02 -5.63
CA ASP A 963 -21.33 46.54 -4.27
C ASP A 963 -22.64 46.36 -3.46
N ASN A 964 -22.56 46.53 -2.14
CA ASN A 964 -23.69 46.53 -1.19
C ASN A 964 -24.64 45.32 -1.31
N VAL A 965 -24.11 44.11 -1.40
CA VAL A 965 -24.92 42.89 -1.53
C VAL A 965 -25.64 42.56 -0.22
N ARG A 966 -26.97 42.62 -0.21
CA ARG A 966 -27.81 42.32 0.96
C ARG A 966 -28.80 41.21 0.65
N LEU A 967 -29.07 40.39 1.66
CA LEU A 967 -30.12 39.38 1.65
C LEU A 967 -31.02 39.65 2.85
N ILE A 968 -32.16 40.28 2.60
CA ILE A 968 -33.05 40.81 3.63
C ILE A 968 -34.18 39.82 3.87
N ASP A 969 -34.41 39.46 5.14
CA ASP A 969 -35.53 38.62 5.55
C ASP A 969 -36.83 39.41 5.76
N GLU A 970 -37.94 38.71 6.03
CA GLU A 970 -39.25 39.32 6.30
C GLU A 970 -39.26 40.29 7.50
N SER A 971 -38.26 40.23 8.39
CA SER A 971 -38.10 41.13 9.54
C SER A 971 -37.27 42.37 9.23
N GLY A 972 -36.73 42.48 8.01
CA GLY A 972 -35.82 43.55 7.61
C GLY A 972 -34.36 43.31 8.02
N SER A 973 -34.01 42.11 8.50
CA SER A 973 -32.65 41.77 8.90
C SER A 973 -31.84 41.33 7.69
N ASN A 974 -30.65 41.93 7.51
CA ASN A 974 -29.70 41.49 6.49
C ASN A 974 -28.92 40.26 6.99
N LEU A 975 -28.88 39.21 6.17
CA LEU A 975 -28.17 37.95 6.45
C LEU A 975 -26.74 37.92 5.90
N ILE A 976 -26.35 38.90 5.07
CA ILE A 976 -25.02 39.02 4.50
C ILE A 976 -24.12 39.87 5.40
N ALA A 977 -22.97 39.34 5.78
CA ALA A 977 -21.90 40.07 6.44
C ALA A 977 -20.90 40.63 5.41
N ASN A 978 -20.23 41.74 5.74
CA ASN A 978 -19.29 42.44 4.84
C ASN A 978 -19.92 42.70 3.45
N HIS A 979 -21.12 43.28 3.43
CA HIS A 979 -21.92 43.49 2.23
C HIS A 979 -21.34 44.55 1.28
N ASP A 980 -20.57 45.49 1.82
CA ASP A 980 -19.96 46.63 1.12
C ASP A 980 -18.47 46.41 0.79
N PHE A 981 -17.97 45.19 0.98
CA PHE A 981 -16.57 44.79 0.77
C PHE A 981 -15.53 45.68 1.50
N SER A 982 -15.93 46.43 2.53
CA SER A 982 -15.06 47.33 3.28
C SER A 982 -13.95 46.58 4.02
N ALA A 983 -14.21 45.34 4.44
CA ALA A 983 -13.23 44.42 5.01
C ALA A 983 -12.59 43.49 3.95
N GLY A 984 -12.63 43.87 2.67
CA GLY A 984 -12.12 43.08 1.57
C GLY A 984 -12.98 41.82 1.33
N MET A 985 -12.34 40.65 1.23
CA MET A 985 -13.03 39.37 1.03
C MET A 985 -13.36 38.64 2.34
N ASP A 986 -13.23 39.27 3.50
CA ASP A 986 -13.66 38.64 4.75
C ASP A 986 -15.14 38.22 4.65
N ARG A 987 -15.46 37.00 5.10
CA ARG A 987 -16.77 36.31 4.96
C ARG A 987 -17.16 35.85 3.56
N TRP A 988 -16.47 36.31 2.52
CA TRP A 988 -16.67 35.87 1.14
C TRP A 988 -15.63 34.82 0.77
N PHE A 989 -16.08 33.69 0.26
CA PHE A 989 -15.22 32.63 -0.24
C PHE A 989 -15.59 32.31 -1.69
N PHE A 990 -14.76 31.55 -2.41
CA PHE A 990 -15.11 31.19 -3.78
C PHE A 990 -14.93 29.69 -4.03
N SER A 991 -15.64 29.19 -5.05
CA SER A 991 -15.46 27.86 -5.58
C SER A 991 -15.59 27.87 -7.10
N VAL A 992 -15.13 26.80 -7.75
CA VAL A 992 -15.12 26.69 -9.22
C VAL A 992 -15.53 25.29 -9.67
N ASP A 993 -16.06 25.20 -10.88
CA ASP A 993 -16.35 23.91 -11.53
C ASP A 993 -15.15 23.38 -12.34
N LEU A 994 -14.29 24.29 -12.82
CA LEU A 994 -13.11 23.97 -13.60
C LEU A 994 -11.83 24.23 -12.79
N ASP A 995 -11.04 23.19 -12.57
CA ASP A 995 -9.86 23.19 -11.70
C ASP A 995 -8.53 23.45 -12.44
N LEU A 996 -8.45 23.16 -13.76
CA LEU A 996 -7.25 23.36 -14.58
C LEU A 996 -6.58 24.75 -14.41
N PRO A 997 -7.31 25.88 -14.32
CA PRO A 997 -6.68 27.20 -14.18
C PRO A 997 -5.97 27.43 -12.83
N TRP A 998 -6.18 26.55 -11.86
CA TRP A 998 -5.80 26.81 -10.46
C TRP A 998 -4.62 25.96 -9.99
N HIS A 999 -4.39 24.79 -10.59
CA HIS A 999 -3.25 23.94 -10.28
C HIS A 999 -2.91 22.99 -11.44
N VAL A 1000 -1.67 22.54 -11.45
CA VAL A 1000 -1.17 21.57 -12.43
C VAL A 1000 -1.47 20.16 -11.96
N TRP A 1001 -2.06 19.32 -12.80
CA TRP A 1001 -2.37 17.92 -12.47
C TRP A 1001 -1.16 16.96 -12.42
N SER A 1002 -0.04 17.36 -11.83
CA SER A 1002 1.15 16.53 -11.58
C SER A 1002 2.17 17.29 -10.74
N LEU A 1003 2.55 16.75 -9.59
CA LEU A 1003 3.57 17.34 -8.72
C LEU A 1003 4.92 17.53 -9.43
N PRO A 1004 5.50 16.57 -10.18
CA PRO A 1004 6.72 16.82 -10.95
C PRO A 1004 6.61 18.00 -11.94
N VAL A 1005 5.47 18.14 -12.62
CA VAL A 1005 5.25 19.21 -13.59
C VAL A 1005 5.05 20.55 -12.87
N ALA A 1006 4.30 20.58 -11.78
CA ALA A 1006 4.15 21.75 -10.91
C ALA A 1006 5.49 22.22 -10.35
N ILE A 1007 6.32 21.30 -9.84
CA ILE A 1007 7.67 21.61 -9.34
C ILE A 1007 8.57 22.11 -10.48
N LEU A 1008 8.49 21.53 -11.67
CA LEU A 1008 9.23 22.01 -12.83
C LEU A 1008 8.77 23.42 -13.24
N PHE A 1009 7.48 23.71 -13.12
CA PHE A 1009 6.92 25.03 -13.34
C PHE A 1009 7.42 26.03 -12.31
N ASP A 1010 7.30 25.73 -11.02
CA ASP A 1010 7.57 26.67 -9.93
C ASP A 1010 9.06 26.83 -9.62
N LEU A 1011 9.81 25.73 -9.62
CA LEU A 1011 11.19 25.62 -9.11
C LEU A 1011 12.20 25.11 -10.14
N GLY A 1012 11.78 24.79 -11.36
CA GLY A 1012 12.65 24.33 -12.44
C GLY A 1012 13.23 22.93 -12.25
N TRP A 1013 14.15 22.53 -13.13
CA TRP A 1013 14.80 21.21 -13.08
C TRP A 1013 15.59 20.98 -11.79
N ILE A 1014 16.15 22.04 -11.19
CA ILE A 1014 16.84 21.93 -9.89
C ILE A 1014 15.85 21.47 -8.82
N GLY A 1015 14.64 22.03 -8.81
CA GLY A 1015 13.61 21.64 -7.87
C GLY A 1015 13.17 20.19 -8.02
N VAL A 1016 12.92 19.73 -9.25
CA VAL A 1016 12.54 18.34 -9.53
C VAL A 1016 13.62 17.37 -9.06
N LEU A 1017 14.88 17.60 -9.44
CA LEU A 1017 15.99 16.73 -9.08
C LEU A 1017 16.23 16.69 -7.57
N LEU A 1018 16.21 17.84 -6.91
CA LEU A 1018 16.43 17.92 -5.47
C LEU A 1018 15.32 17.20 -4.69
N LEU A 1019 14.05 17.44 -5.04
CA LEU A 1019 12.91 16.79 -4.39
C LEU A 1019 12.88 15.28 -4.65
N ALA A 1020 13.20 14.83 -5.87
CA ALA A 1020 13.31 13.41 -6.17
C ALA A 1020 14.41 12.72 -5.35
N VAL A 1021 15.60 13.34 -5.27
CA VAL A 1021 16.72 12.83 -4.46
C VAL A 1021 16.37 12.83 -2.97
N LEU A 1022 15.75 13.90 -2.47
CA LEU A 1022 15.30 14.01 -1.09
C LEU A 1022 14.24 12.95 -0.75
N ALA A 1023 13.25 12.74 -1.61
CA ALA A 1023 12.21 11.73 -1.40
C ALA A 1023 12.82 10.31 -1.38
N ALA A 1024 13.69 9.99 -2.35
CA ALA A 1024 14.38 8.70 -2.40
C ALA A 1024 15.30 8.48 -1.17
N ALA A 1025 16.04 9.52 -0.76
CA ALA A 1025 16.86 9.49 0.45
C ALA A 1025 15.98 9.33 1.71
N ALA A 1026 14.86 10.05 1.80
CA ALA A 1026 13.95 9.96 2.94
C ALA A 1026 13.38 8.54 3.06
N LEU A 1027 12.84 8.00 1.97
CA LEU A 1027 12.24 6.66 1.90
C LEU A 1027 13.27 5.57 2.20
N SER A 1028 14.46 5.62 1.61
CA SER A 1028 15.52 4.64 1.88
C SER A 1028 15.97 4.66 3.35
N ARG A 1029 16.10 5.86 3.93
CA ARG A 1029 16.45 6.03 5.36
C ARG A 1029 15.33 5.51 6.26
N MET A 1030 14.08 5.90 6.01
CA MET A 1030 12.92 5.44 6.77
C MET A 1030 12.78 3.92 6.70
N LEU A 1031 12.94 3.31 5.53
CA LEU A 1031 12.89 1.86 5.35
C LEU A 1031 13.99 1.16 6.15
N GLY A 1032 15.22 1.70 6.11
CA GLY A 1032 16.33 1.16 6.90
C GLY A 1032 16.07 1.23 8.41
N ILE A 1033 15.48 2.33 8.89
CA ILE A 1033 15.12 2.54 10.30
C ILE A 1033 13.92 1.65 10.70
N ALA A 1034 12.93 1.49 9.82
CA ALA A 1034 11.79 0.61 10.01
C ALA A 1034 12.22 -0.86 10.10
N GLN A 1035 13.19 -1.27 9.29
CA GLN A 1035 13.78 -2.62 9.32
C GLN A 1035 14.56 -2.91 10.60
N GLN A 1036 15.03 -1.86 11.30
CA GLN A 1036 15.61 -1.97 12.63
C GLN A 1036 14.56 -2.05 13.74
N GLY A 1037 13.27 -2.02 13.40
CA GLY A 1037 12.15 -2.20 14.32
C GLY A 1037 11.48 -0.90 14.80
N ASN A 1038 11.88 0.27 14.30
CA ASN A 1038 11.19 1.52 14.62
C ASN A 1038 9.83 1.58 13.90
N MET A 1039 8.75 1.60 14.69
CA MET A 1039 7.39 1.51 14.17
C MET A 1039 6.86 2.86 13.65
N MET A 1040 7.35 3.99 14.16
CA MET A 1040 7.02 5.33 13.64
C MET A 1040 7.59 5.51 12.23
N ALA A 1041 8.85 5.13 12.02
CA ALA A 1041 9.49 5.18 10.70
C ALA A 1041 8.80 4.23 9.71
N ALA A 1042 8.26 3.10 10.16
CA ALA A 1042 7.45 2.22 9.33
C ALA A 1042 6.14 2.91 8.88
N ALA A 1043 5.42 3.56 9.80
CA ALA A 1043 4.21 4.31 9.47
C ALA A 1043 4.50 5.50 8.54
N ALA A 1044 5.53 6.29 8.83
CA ALA A 1044 5.95 7.43 8.01
C ALA A 1044 6.41 6.98 6.60
N PHE A 1045 7.18 5.89 6.51
CA PHE A 1045 7.57 5.31 5.21
C PHE A 1045 6.34 4.95 4.39
N SER A 1046 5.38 4.25 4.99
CA SER A 1046 4.17 3.80 4.31
C SER A 1046 3.26 4.95 3.87
N ALA A 1047 3.15 5.98 4.70
CA ALA A 1047 2.44 7.21 4.36
C ALA A 1047 3.09 7.90 3.15
N SER A 1048 4.40 8.16 3.21
CA SER A 1048 5.14 8.80 2.11
C SER A 1048 5.15 7.96 0.83
N LEU A 1049 5.24 6.63 0.93
CA LEU A 1049 5.22 5.74 -0.23
C LEU A 1049 3.85 5.73 -0.91
N GLY A 1050 2.75 5.71 -0.14
CA GLY A 1050 1.39 5.74 -0.66
C GLY A 1050 1.02 7.05 -1.37
N ILE A 1051 1.68 8.16 -1.01
CA ILE A 1051 1.47 9.48 -1.62
C ILE A 1051 2.14 9.61 -3.00
N LEU A 1052 3.23 8.88 -3.28
CA LEU A 1052 3.97 9.04 -4.54
C LEU A 1052 3.11 8.87 -5.81
N PRO A 1053 2.26 7.82 -5.94
CA PRO A 1053 1.36 7.69 -7.09
C PRO A 1053 0.37 8.86 -7.22
N MET A 1054 -0.07 9.44 -6.10
CA MET A 1054 -0.93 10.63 -6.09
C MET A 1054 -0.18 11.84 -6.65
N GLY A 1055 1.05 12.07 -6.19
CA GLY A 1055 1.89 13.16 -6.68
C GLY A 1055 2.21 13.07 -8.18
N LEU A 1056 2.20 11.87 -8.80
CA LEU A 1056 2.43 11.78 -10.25
C LEU A 1056 1.26 12.35 -11.06
N MET A 1057 0.07 12.38 -10.50
CA MET A 1057 -1.19 12.70 -11.20
C MET A 1057 -1.93 13.90 -10.60
N ASP A 1058 -1.43 14.47 -9.51
CA ASP A 1058 -2.01 15.64 -8.87
C ASP A 1058 -0.93 16.41 -8.10
N THR A 1059 -1.19 17.68 -7.79
CA THR A 1059 -0.29 18.50 -7.00
C THR A 1059 -0.70 18.51 -5.54
N ILE A 1060 0.28 18.26 -4.66
CA ILE A 1060 0.05 18.13 -3.21
C ILE A 1060 0.61 19.36 -2.47
N ILE A 1061 1.45 20.15 -3.13
CA ILE A 1061 2.13 21.29 -2.51
C ILE A 1061 1.31 22.57 -2.50
N ASP A 1062 0.25 22.65 -3.31
CA ASP A 1062 -0.61 23.83 -3.40
C ASP A 1062 -1.38 24.08 -2.11
N ALA A 1063 -1.68 23.02 -1.36
CA ALA A 1063 -2.25 23.05 -0.03
C ALA A 1063 -1.15 23.08 1.05
N PRO A 1064 -0.95 24.21 1.75
CA PRO A 1064 0.15 24.35 2.72
C PRO A 1064 0.08 23.35 3.87
N ARG A 1065 -1.13 22.90 4.22
CA ARG A 1065 -1.38 21.93 5.28
C ARG A 1065 -0.86 20.54 4.92
N LEU A 1066 -1.05 20.10 3.67
CA LEU A 1066 -0.56 18.81 3.21
C LEU A 1066 0.93 18.82 2.91
N SER A 1067 1.45 19.91 2.35
CA SER A 1067 2.89 20.08 2.19
C SER A 1067 3.59 20.06 3.54
N LEU A 1068 3.01 20.69 4.57
CA LEU A 1068 3.49 20.60 5.95
C LEU A 1068 3.54 19.15 6.43
N LEU A 1069 2.44 18.40 6.31
CA LEU A 1069 2.35 17.02 6.78
C LEU A 1069 3.37 16.12 6.08
N LEU A 1070 3.44 16.19 4.74
CA LEU A 1070 4.33 15.35 3.94
C LEU A 1070 5.81 15.60 4.27
N ILE A 1071 6.24 16.86 4.29
CA ILE A 1071 7.62 17.22 4.60
C ILE A 1071 7.96 16.89 6.06
N LEU A 1072 7.03 17.09 6.99
CA LEU A 1072 7.23 16.72 8.39
C LEU A 1072 7.40 15.21 8.55
N LEU A 1073 6.59 14.39 7.86
CA LEU A 1073 6.71 12.93 7.87
C LEU A 1073 8.05 12.46 7.30
N MET A 1074 8.49 13.00 6.16
CA MET A 1074 9.80 12.69 5.59
C MET A 1074 10.93 13.12 6.52
N ALA A 1075 10.87 14.35 7.05
CA ALA A 1075 11.93 14.89 7.89
C ALA A 1075 12.03 14.14 9.23
N ALA A 1076 10.90 13.91 9.92
CA ALA A 1076 10.83 13.24 11.21
C ALA A 1076 11.10 11.74 11.10
N GLY A 1077 10.48 11.05 10.13
CA GLY A 1077 10.64 9.61 9.90
C GLY A 1077 12.06 9.21 9.54
N SER A 1078 12.81 10.08 8.84
CA SER A 1078 14.20 9.81 8.43
C SER A 1078 15.25 10.16 9.49
N THR A 1079 14.85 10.66 10.67
CA THR A 1079 15.79 10.96 11.76
C THR A 1079 16.31 9.69 12.43
N ARG A 1080 17.62 9.44 12.35
CA ARG A 1080 18.30 8.39 13.12
C ARG A 1080 18.68 8.95 14.48
N LEU A 1081 18.05 8.46 15.55
CA LEU A 1081 18.60 8.60 16.88
C LEU A 1081 19.71 7.56 17.03
N LEU A 1082 20.95 7.92 16.65
CA LEU A 1082 22.11 7.04 16.83
C LEU A 1082 22.30 6.74 18.33
N PRO A 1083 22.53 5.47 18.72
CA PRO A 1083 22.89 5.17 20.10
C PRO A 1083 24.23 5.86 20.44
N PRO A 1084 24.44 6.33 21.67
CA PRO A 1084 25.69 6.96 22.07
C PRO A 1084 26.85 6.01 21.73
N SER A 1085 27.84 6.50 20.99
CA SER A 1085 29.03 5.74 20.65
C SER A 1085 29.66 5.23 21.94
N LYS A 1086 29.93 3.92 22.00
CA LYS A 1086 30.79 3.37 23.06
C LYS A 1086 32.10 4.15 23.01
N GLN A 1087 32.41 4.88 24.08
CA GLN A 1087 33.75 5.42 24.26
C GLN A 1087 34.75 4.25 24.17
N PRO A 1088 35.89 4.42 23.48
CA PRO A 1088 36.97 3.45 23.58
C PRO A 1088 37.39 3.41 25.06
N ALA A 1089 37.41 2.21 25.63
CA ALA A 1089 37.97 2.00 26.96
C ALA A 1089 39.46 2.38 26.89
N ASN A 1090 39.83 3.43 27.64
CA ASN A 1090 41.20 3.65 28.06
C ASN A 1090 41.43 2.89 29.37
#